data_AF-A0A443DIL3-F1
#
_entry.id   AF-A0A443DIL3-F1
#
_cell.length_a   1.000
_cell.length_b   1.000
_cell.length_c   1.000
_cell.angle_alpha   90.00
_cell.angle_beta   90.00
_cell.angle_gamma   90.00
#
_symmetry.space_group_name_H-M   'P 1'
#
loop_
_entity.id
_entity.type
_entity.pdbx_description
1 polymer ?
#
loop_
_entity_poly.entity_id
_entity_poly.type
_entity_poly.pdbx_seq_one_letter_code
_entity_poly.pdbx_strand_id
1 'polypeptide(L)'
;MIPVGLISAAVLGYELLLMRLFSIVQWHHFAYMIISIALLGFGASGTFIALAQRWLVERYPAAFAASAALFGMTAVASFAIAERLPFNALEIIWDPRQLGWLAASYALLILPFFFGATCVGLAFCRHPGQIGRVYAFDLAGAGIGALGIVGLLFLVFPSTALRFVAALAFAAAAFAAFGMVRHRWLAAGGLGLAAAFVAVSLPPSWVAPEPHMSQYKGLRIALEVPNARVIEERSSPLGLLTVVESPTVPFRYAPGLSLANTQEPPAQLAVFTDGDSIAAITAYGGDPAKVAYLDRTTAALPYRILERPRVLILGAGGGEQVLLALRAGADTVDAVEVNPQMIDLARNRFADFAGGIFSRPNLRLHLAEARAFAATAGERYDLIQMPLLDSFSAAAAGVQSLHENYTYTVEAMRDYLAILRPDGVVAITRWLRVPPRDSLKLLATAIAALEAEGVAEPDRHLALIRSWNTATLLVAKSPFKGEDIAVIRSFAAENFFDISWVPGISASDVNHFNQLDQEYLYEGALALLGPERADFIERYKFAIAPATDNRPYFFDFFRWRALPELLALRTQGGAAMLDWSYLILVTTLVQAAILSAVLILLPLWIRRDALGKALHRLRFGLYFLALGLAFLFIEIAFIQRFVLFLGHPFYAVAVVLAGFLAFAGLGSAVAARWAATVGRGSAVRGIALAVGVIAVLAATYLLALPSVFERLLAFPDAAKIAIALLLIAPLALFMGMPFPLGLGHVGARSETFIPWAWGINGCASVLSAILATLLAMHVGFSGVVMIAVVLYLVAPALLANRLTIRTMIPFRS
;
A
#
# COMPACT_ATOMS: atom_id res chain seq x y z
N MET A 1 -20.27 -18.72 19.34
CA MET A 1 -18.99 -17.98 19.17
C MET A 1 -18.27 -18.39 17.89
N ILE A 2 -18.14 -19.69 17.56
CA ILE A 2 -17.57 -20.14 16.26
C ILE A 2 -18.18 -19.42 15.03
N PRO A 3 -19.51 -19.21 14.91
CA PRO A 3 -20.07 -18.47 13.78
C PRO A 3 -19.54 -17.04 13.65
N VAL A 4 -19.23 -16.39 14.78
CA VAL A 4 -18.64 -15.03 14.81
C VAL A 4 -17.24 -15.08 14.21
N GLY A 5 -16.40 -16.02 14.65
CA GLY A 5 -15.05 -16.15 14.08
C GLY A 5 -15.05 -16.45 12.58
N LEU A 6 -15.96 -17.31 12.10
CA LEU A 6 -16.05 -17.63 10.67
C LEU A 6 -16.52 -16.44 9.82
N ILE A 7 -17.53 -15.69 10.28
CA ILE A 7 -17.99 -14.52 9.52
C ILE A 7 -16.95 -13.40 9.56
N SER A 8 -16.25 -13.19 10.67
CA SER A 8 -15.18 -12.19 10.76
C SER A 8 -13.99 -12.57 9.86
N ALA A 9 -13.66 -13.87 9.76
CA ALA A 9 -12.67 -14.37 8.80
C ALA A 9 -13.09 -14.10 7.35
N ALA A 10 -14.37 -14.33 7.02
CA ALA A 10 -14.91 -14.06 5.70
C ALA A 10 -14.91 -12.55 5.37
N VAL A 11 -15.29 -11.70 6.33
CA VAL A 11 -15.32 -10.24 6.17
C VAL A 11 -13.92 -9.68 5.89
N LEU A 12 -12.94 -10.00 6.72
CA LEU A 12 -11.59 -9.47 6.54
C LEU A 12 -10.89 -10.11 5.32
N GLY A 13 -11.13 -11.40 5.08
CA GLY A 13 -10.67 -12.07 3.87
C GLY A 13 -11.24 -11.42 2.60
N TYR A 14 -12.52 -11.04 2.60
CA TYR A 14 -13.15 -10.33 1.50
C TYR A 14 -12.54 -8.94 1.28
N GLU A 15 -12.27 -8.20 2.36
CA GLU A 15 -11.65 -6.88 2.30
C GLU A 15 -10.29 -6.93 1.58
N LEU A 16 -9.39 -7.82 2.03
CA LEU A 16 -8.07 -7.98 1.39
C LEU A 16 -8.19 -8.47 -0.06
N LEU A 17 -9.15 -9.36 -0.33
CA LEU A 17 -9.37 -9.88 -1.68
C LEU A 17 -9.86 -8.79 -2.64
N LEU A 18 -10.79 -7.93 -2.19
CA LEU A 18 -11.26 -6.80 -2.98
C LEU A 18 -10.13 -5.82 -3.29
N MET A 19 -9.23 -5.53 -2.33
CA MET A 19 -8.06 -4.69 -2.61
C MET A 19 -7.22 -5.26 -3.76
N ARG A 20 -7.02 -6.59 -3.78
CA ARG A 20 -6.28 -7.27 -4.84
C ARG A 20 -7.02 -7.24 -6.19
N LEU A 21 -8.32 -7.50 -6.20
CA LEU A 21 -9.13 -7.49 -7.41
C LEU A 21 -9.22 -6.11 -8.03
N PHE A 22 -9.46 -5.07 -7.24
CA PHE A 22 -9.51 -3.70 -7.75
C PHE A 22 -8.15 -3.19 -8.22
N SER A 23 -7.04 -3.67 -7.64
CA SER A 23 -5.70 -3.45 -8.17
C SER A 23 -5.54 -4.03 -9.59
N ILE A 24 -6.08 -5.22 -9.85
CA ILE A 24 -6.05 -5.89 -11.15
C ILE A 24 -7.01 -5.22 -12.16
N VAL A 25 -8.22 -4.86 -11.75
CA VAL A 25 -9.28 -4.33 -12.63
C VAL A 25 -9.08 -2.85 -12.94
N GLN A 26 -8.80 -2.06 -11.90
CA GLN A 26 -8.61 -0.61 -11.94
C GLN A 26 -7.16 -0.30 -11.59
N TRP A 27 -6.87 0.31 -10.44
CA TRP A 27 -5.50 0.55 -9.97
C TRP A 27 -5.45 0.36 -8.46
N HIS A 28 -4.25 0.15 -7.92
CA HIS A 28 -4.04 -0.18 -6.51
C HIS A 28 -4.64 0.85 -5.54
N HIS A 29 -4.83 2.10 -5.96
CA HIS A 29 -5.40 3.20 -5.16
C HIS A 29 -6.85 2.95 -4.70
N PHE A 30 -7.58 2.10 -5.41
CA PHE A 30 -8.92 1.69 -5.00
C PHE A 30 -8.91 0.82 -3.73
N ALA A 31 -7.75 0.33 -3.28
CA ALA A 31 -7.61 -0.38 -2.02
C ALA A 31 -8.07 0.47 -0.81
N TYR A 32 -7.70 1.76 -0.76
CA TYR A 32 -8.13 2.68 0.30
C TYR A 32 -9.64 2.94 0.29
N MET A 33 -10.23 2.96 -0.90
CA MET A 33 -11.68 3.01 -1.07
C MET A 33 -12.34 1.77 -0.45
N ILE A 34 -11.78 0.57 -0.64
CA ILE A 34 -12.33 -0.67 -0.08
C ILE A 34 -12.38 -0.62 1.45
N ILE A 35 -11.29 -0.18 2.11
CA ILE A 35 -11.26 -0.01 3.57
C ILE A 35 -12.38 0.94 4.02
N SER A 36 -12.56 2.05 3.29
CA SER A 36 -13.60 3.04 3.58
C SER A 36 -15.02 2.46 3.42
N ILE A 37 -15.26 1.67 2.37
CA ILE A 37 -16.54 0.99 2.10
C ILE A 37 -16.82 -0.05 3.18
N ALA A 38 -15.81 -0.83 3.58
CA ALA A 38 -15.93 -1.83 4.62
C ALA A 38 -16.43 -1.21 5.91
N LEU A 39 -15.74 -0.17 6.37
CA LEU A 39 -16.05 0.52 7.62
C LEU A 39 -17.37 1.32 7.54
N LEU A 40 -17.72 1.86 6.36
CA LEU A 40 -19.05 2.46 6.13
C LEU A 40 -20.17 1.42 6.29
N GLY A 41 -19.96 0.19 5.81
CA GLY A 41 -20.87 -0.93 6.02
C GLY A 41 -21.07 -1.26 7.50
N PHE A 42 -19.99 -1.23 8.29
CA PHE A 42 -20.04 -1.39 9.75
C PHE A 42 -20.82 -0.26 10.43
N GLY A 43 -20.59 1.00 10.03
CA GLY A 43 -21.33 2.16 10.55
C GLY A 43 -22.84 2.08 10.24
N ALA A 44 -23.19 1.75 9.00
CA ALA A 44 -24.57 1.56 8.57
C ALA A 44 -25.26 0.42 9.33
N SER A 45 -24.55 -0.70 9.55
CA SER A 45 -25.03 -1.82 10.35
C SER A 45 -25.30 -1.43 11.81
N GLY A 46 -24.40 -0.65 12.43
CA GLY A 46 -24.59 -0.15 13.80
C GLY A 46 -25.88 0.66 13.95
N THR A 47 -26.15 1.56 13.00
CA THR A 47 -27.39 2.34 12.95
C THR A 47 -28.62 1.44 12.76
N PHE A 48 -28.55 0.48 11.82
CA PHE A 48 -29.63 -0.47 11.59
C PHE A 48 -29.96 -1.29 12.85
N ILE A 49 -28.94 -1.83 13.53
CA ILE A 49 -29.11 -2.57 14.78
C ILE A 49 -29.70 -1.67 15.86
N ALA A 50 -29.24 -0.43 16.02
CA ALA A 50 -29.77 0.49 17.02
C ALA A 50 -31.28 0.81 16.83
N LEU A 51 -31.76 0.78 15.59
CA LEU A 51 -33.16 0.98 15.26
C LEU A 51 -33.99 -0.30 15.41
N ALA A 52 -33.47 -1.45 14.98
CA ALA A 52 -34.18 -2.74 14.93
C ALA A 52 -33.82 -3.71 16.07
N GLN A 53 -33.08 -3.25 17.09
CA GLN A 53 -32.44 -4.09 18.11
C GLN A 53 -33.38 -5.12 18.75
N ARG A 54 -34.57 -4.68 19.18
CA ARG A 54 -35.53 -5.53 19.90
C ARG A 54 -35.94 -6.74 19.05
N TRP A 55 -36.34 -6.47 17.81
CA TRP A 55 -36.79 -7.50 16.86
C TRP A 55 -35.67 -8.46 16.47
N LEU A 56 -34.46 -7.93 16.22
CA LEU A 56 -33.32 -8.75 15.81
C LEU A 56 -32.81 -9.67 16.92
N VAL A 57 -32.74 -9.17 18.17
CA VAL A 57 -32.24 -9.95 19.31
C VAL A 57 -33.20 -11.08 19.70
N GLU A 58 -34.51 -10.87 19.59
CA GLU A 58 -35.53 -11.92 19.79
C GLU A 58 -35.37 -13.08 18.80
N ARG A 59 -34.96 -12.79 17.56
CA ARG A 59 -34.78 -13.78 16.48
C ARG A 59 -33.31 -14.07 16.18
N TYR A 60 -32.44 -13.90 17.18
CA TYR A 60 -30.98 -13.90 17.00
C TYR A 60 -30.43 -15.02 16.09
N PRO A 61 -30.72 -16.32 16.30
CA PRO A 61 -30.15 -17.38 15.46
C PRO A 61 -30.55 -17.27 13.98
N ALA A 62 -31.81 -16.90 13.71
CA ALA A 62 -32.32 -16.73 12.36
C ALA A 62 -31.79 -15.44 11.71
N ALA A 63 -31.76 -14.33 12.45
CA ALA A 63 -31.22 -13.06 11.97
C ALA A 63 -29.72 -13.17 11.64
N PHE A 64 -28.95 -13.85 12.49
CA PHE A 64 -27.52 -14.12 12.25
C PHE A 64 -27.33 -15.01 11.01
N ALA A 65 -28.03 -16.15 10.94
CA ALA A 65 -27.89 -17.07 9.81
C ALA A 65 -28.29 -16.43 8.48
N ALA A 66 -29.39 -15.65 8.47
CA ALA A 66 -29.81 -14.91 7.28
C ALA A 66 -28.79 -13.85 6.86
N SER A 67 -28.25 -13.08 7.81
CA SER A 67 -27.23 -12.06 7.52
C SER A 67 -25.93 -12.71 6.99
N ALA A 68 -25.48 -13.83 7.58
CA ALA A 68 -24.31 -14.55 7.09
C ALA A 68 -24.52 -15.15 5.69
N ALA A 69 -25.72 -15.67 5.39
CA ALA A 69 -26.04 -16.14 4.04
C ALA A 69 -26.09 -14.97 3.03
N LEU A 70 -26.69 -13.83 3.40
CA LEU A 70 -26.72 -12.62 2.58
C LEU A 70 -25.33 -12.07 2.34
N PHE A 71 -24.41 -12.12 3.32
CA PHE A 71 -23.00 -11.83 3.10
C PHE A 71 -22.43 -12.72 1.99
N GLY A 72 -22.59 -14.04 2.08
CA GLY A 72 -22.03 -14.97 1.09
C GLY A 72 -22.56 -14.72 -0.32
N MET A 73 -23.85 -14.42 -0.46
CA MET A 73 -24.47 -14.07 -1.74
C MET A 73 -23.97 -12.73 -2.29
N THR A 74 -23.99 -11.69 -1.45
CA THR A 74 -23.62 -10.33 -1.88
C THR A 74 -22.13 -10.16 -2.12
N ALA A 75 -21.26 -10.89 -1.40
CA ALA A 75 -19.81 -10.84 -1.62
C ALA A 75 -19.45 -11.13 -3.09
N VAL A 76 -20.13 -12.11 -3.69
CA VAL A 76 -19.96 -12.47 -5.11
C VAL A 76 -20.77 -11.55 -6.02
N ALA A 77 -22.06 -11.37 -5.74
CA ALA A 77 -22.95 -10.61 -6.62
C ALA A 77 -22.55 -9.13 -6.72
N SER A 78 -22.24 -8.47 -5.60
CA SER A 78 -21.87 -7.06 -5.59
C SER A 78 -20.60 -6.79 -6.39
N PHE A 79 -19.59 -7.65 -6.28
CA PHE A 79 -18.36 -7.52 -7.07
C PHE A 79 -18.64 -7.72 -8.56
N ALA A 80 -19.32 -8.82 -8.92
CA ALA A 80 -19.63 -9.14 -10.32
C ALA A 80 -20.52 -8.07 -11.01
N ILE A 81 -21.41 -7.41 -10.26
CA ILE A 81 -22.21 -6.30 -10.77
C ILE A 81 -21.37 -5.02 -10.86
N ALA A 82 -20.56 -4.72 -9.85
CA ALA A 82 -19.71 -3.53 -9.84
C ALA A 82 -18.74 -3.49 -11.03
N GLU A 83 -18.17 -4.64 -11.42
CA GLU A 83 -17.30 -4.75 -12.61
C GLU A 83 -18.02 -4.51 -13.95
N ARG A 84 -19.35 -4.60 -13.98
CA ARG A 84 -20.15 -4.34 -15.19
C ARG A 84 -20.58 -2.88 -15.30
N LEU A 85 -20.38 -2.08 -14.25
CA LEU A 85 -20.66 -0.66 -14.32
C LEU A 85 -19.62 0.01 -15.21
N PRO A 86 -20.03 0.92 -16.12
CA PRO A 86 -19.10 1.64 -17.00
C PRO A 86 -18.39 2.77 -16.24
N PHE A 87 -17.78 2.43 -15.10
CA PHE A 87 -17.04 3.35 -14.27
C PHE A 87 -15.59 3.48 -14.75
N ASN A 88 -15.18 4.71 -15.04
CA ASN A 88 -13.80 5.05 -15.33
C ASN A 88 -13.34 6.24 -14.49
N ALA A 89 -12.30 6.01 -13.68
CA ALA A 89 -11.69 7.00 -12.80
C ALA A 89 -11.11 8.20 -13.56
N LEU A 90 -10.49 7.95 -14.72
CA LEU A 90 -9.82 8.98 -15.52
C LEU A 90 -10.81 9.96 -16.19
N GLU A 91 -12.05 9.51 -16.40
CA GLU A 91 -13.09 10.31 -17.03
C GLU A 91 -13.83 11.23 -16.05
N ILE A 92 -13.66 11.09 -14.73
CA ILE A 92 -14.38 11.89 -13.72
C ILE A 92 -14.22 13.41 -13.95
N ILE A 93 -13.09 13.84 -14.50
CA ILE A 93 -12.78 15.25 -14.79
C ILE A 93 -13.68 15.81 -15.91
N TRP A 94 -14.02 14.95 -16.87
CA TRP A 94 -14.68 15.32 -18.13
C TRP A 94 -16.16 14.92 -18.14
N ASP A 95 -16.53 13.83 -17.47
CA ASP A 95 -17.89 13.32 -17.38
C ASP A 95 -18.36 13.16 -15.92
N PRO A 96 -19.18 14.11 -15.41
CA PRO A 96 -19.79 14.03 -14.09
C PRO A 96 -20.64 12.77 -13.86
N ARG A 97 -21.12 12.09 -14.91
CA ARG A 97 -21.88 10.83 -14.77
C ARG A 97 -21.04 9.74 -14.12
N GLN A 98 -19.71 9.80 -14.24
CA GLN A 98 -18.79 8.88 -13.57
C GLN A 98 -18.92 8.95 -12.04
N LEU A 99 -19.30 10.09 -11.46
CA LEU A 99 -19.60 10.19 -10.02
C LEU A 99 -20.85 9.37 -9.64
N GLY A 100 -21.83 9.27 -10.54
CA GLY A 100 -23.02 8.43 -10.35
C GLY A 100 -22.65 6.94 -10.37
N TRP A 101 -21.80 6.52 -11.30
CA TRP A 101 -21.29 5.13 -11.36
C TRP A 101 -20.41 4.79 -10.15
N LEU A 102 -19.60 5.74 -9.68
CA LEU A 102 -18.84 5.59 -8.45
C LEU A 102 -19.78 5.40 -7.25
N ALA A 103 -20.81 6.23 -7.10
CA ALA A 103 -21.79 6.11 -6.04
C ALA A 103 -22.55 4.77 -6.09
N ALA A 104 -22.92 4.31 -7.29
CA ALA A 104 -23.53 2.99 -7.49
C ALA A 104 -22.59 1.85 -7.08
N SER A 105 -21.30 1.95 -7.43
CA SER A 105 -20.28 0.99 -7.01
C SER A 105 -20.16 0.92 -5.49
N TYR A 106 -20.11 2.08 -4.82
CA TYR A 106 -20.10 2.15 -3.35
C TYR A 106 -21.35 1.49 -2.74
N ALA A 107 -22.53 1.80 -3.28
CA ALA A 107 -23.80 1.27 -2.80
C ALA A 107 -23.92 -0.26 -2.96
N LEU A 108 -23.25 -0.85 -3.95
CA LEU A 108 -23.20 -2.30 -4.13
C LEU A 108 -22.18 -2.95 -3.20
N LEU A 109 -20.97 -2.40 -3.15
CA LEU A 109 -19.84 -2.98 -2.42
C LEU A 109 -19.98 -2.83 -0.90
N ILE A 110 -20.82 -1.92 -0.41
CA ILE A 110 -21.12 -1.81 1.04
C ILE A 110 -21.94 -3.00 1.56
N LEU A 111 -22.74 -3.65 0.71
CA LEU A 111 -23.72 -4.65 1.13
C LEU A 111 -23.11 -5.85 1.87
N PRO A 112 -22.03 -6.50 1.38
CA PRO A 112 -21.42 -7.61 2.10
C PRO A 112 -20.94 -7.17 3.48
N PHE A 113 -20.21 -6.07 3.57
CA PHE A 113 -19.71 -5.55 4.84
C PHE A 113 -20.84 -5.19 5.82
N PHE A 114 -21.93 -4.61 5.33
CA PHE A 114 -23.13 -4.36 6.14
C PHE A 114 -23.69 -5.64 6.75
N PHE A 115 -23.84 -6.72 5.97
CA PHE A 115 -24.38 -7.99 6.47
C PHE A 115 -23.40 -8.69 7.42
N GLY A 116 -22.11 -8.68 7.12
CA GLY A 116 -21.07 -9.24 7.99
C GLY A 116 -20.99 -8.51 9.33
N ALA A 117 -20.97 -7.18 9.30
CA ALA A 117 -21.02 -6.34 10.50
C ALA A 117 -22.30 -6.54 11.32
N THR A 118 -23.43 -6.83 10.65
CA THR A 118 -24.69 -7.10 11.33
C THR A 118 -24.61 -8.37 12.17
N CYS A 119 -23.96 -9.42 11.68
CA CYS A 119 -23.69 -10.64 12.45
C CYS A 119 -22.91 -10.33 13.75
N VAL A 120 -21.80 -9.58 13.63
CA VAL A 120 -20.93 -9.24 14.75
C VAL A 120 -21.64 -8.31 15.75
N GLY A 121 -22.28 -7.25 15.27
CA GLY A 121 -23.03 -6.30 16.09
C GLY A 121 -24.18 -6.96 16.86
N LEU A 122 -24.90 -7.92 16.23
CA LEU A 122 -25.94 -8.69 16.90
C LEU A 122 -25.39 -9.59 18.01
N ALA A 123 -24.21 -10.18 17.81
CA ALA A 123 -23.56 -10.99 18.83
C ALA A 123 -23.23 -10.15 20.09
N PHE A 124 -22.79 -8.90 19.93
CA PHE A 124 -22.57 -7.97 21.05
C PHE A 124 -23.87 -7.64 21.78
N CYS A 125 -24.96 -7.36 21.06
CA CYS A 125 -26.26 -7.07 21.64
C CYS A 125 -26.87 -8.26 22.40
N ARG A 126 -26.68 -9.49 21.89
CA ARG A 126 -27.26 -10.70 22.50
C ARG A 126 -26.50 -11.17 23.75
N HIS A 127 -25.20 -10.87 23.83
CA HIS A 127 -24.31 -11.36 24.88
C HIS A 127 -23.59 -10.21 25.65
N PRO A 128 -24.32 -9.26 26.27
CA PRO A 128 -23.73 -8.11 26.94
C PRO A 128 -22.80 -8.50 28.12
N GLY A 129 -23.04 -9.64 28.75
CA GLY A 129 -22.17 -10.18 29.81
C GLY A 129 -20.90 -10.88 29.32
N GLN A 130 -20.73 -11.09 28.01
CA GLN A 130 -19.60 -11.82 27.41
C GLN A 130 -18.93 -11.04 26.27
N ILE A 131 -19.02 -9.71 26.29
CA ILE A 131 -18.47 -8.82 25.25
C ILE A 131 -17.00 -9.15 24.94
N GLY A 132 -16.17 -9.35 25.97
CA GLY A 132 -14.76 -9.67 25.77
C GLY A 132 -14.53 -10.97 25.00
N ARG A 133 -15.40 -11.99 25.19
CA ARG A 133 -15.34 -13.26 24.43
C ARG A 133 -15.80 -13.09 22.99
N VAL A 134 -16.88 -12.32 22.76
CA VAL A 134 -17.36 -12.03 21.39
C VAL A 134 -16.26 -11.31 20.61
N TYR A 135 -15.67 -10.28 21.21
CA TYR A 135 -14.60 -9.49 20.59
C TYR A 135 -13.33 -10.32 20.35
N ALA A 136 -12.99 -11.24 21.25
CA ALA A 136 -11.85 -12.14 21.05
C ALA A 136 -12.03 -13.09 19.84
N PHE A 137 -13.22 -13.68 19.67
CA PHE A 137 -13.51 -14.54 18.51
C PHE A 137 -13.61 -13.75 17.21
N ASP A 138 -14.16 -12.53 17.26
CA ASP A 138 -14.21 -11.60 16.12
C ASP A 138 -12.80 -11.26 15.62
N LEU A 139 -11.93 -10.76 16.50
CA LEU A 139 -10.56 -10.39 16.15
C LEU A 139 -9.70 -11.59 15.73
N ALA A 140 -9.80 -12.73 16.42
CA ALA A 140 -9.05 -13.93 16.05
C ALA A 140 -9.53 -14.49 14.70
N GLY A 141 -10.84 -14.51 14.46
CA GLY A 141 -11.41 -14.92 13.18
C GLY A 141 -10.95 -14.01 12.05
N ALA A 142 -11.02 -12.70 12.24
CA ALA A 142 -10.53 -11.71 11.30
C ALA A 142 -9.04 -11.95 10.96
N GLY A 143 -8.17 -12.08 11.97
CA GLY A 143 -6.74 -12.37 11.77
C GLY A 143 -6.47 -13.67 10.98
N ILE A 144 -7.22 -14.75 11.26
CA ILE A 144 -7.15 -16.00 10.47
C ILE A 144 -7.61 -15.78 9.04
N GLY A 145 -8.68 -15.00 8.82
CA GLY A 145 -9.17 -14.63 7.50
C GLY A 145 -8.13 -13.86 6.67
N ALA A 146 -7.44 -12.90 7.29
CA ALA A 146 -6.38 -12.13 6.65
C ALA A 146 -5.21 -13.01 6.17
N LEU A 147 -4.69 -13.89 7.03
CA LEU A 147 -3.61 -14.81 6.63
C LEU A 147 -4.10 -15.88 5.65
N GLY A 148 -5.31 -16.38 5.87
CA GLY A 148 -5.92 -17.43 5.08
C GLY A 148 -6.15 -17.03 3.62
N ILE A 149 -6.59 -15.79 3.37
CA ILE A 149 -6.78 -15.31 2.01
C ILE A 149 -5.46 -15.10 1.27
N VAL A 150 -4.42 -14.59 1.95
CA VAL A 150 -3.08 -14.47 1.36
C VAL A 150 -2.53 -15.84 1.01
N GLY A 151 -2.66 -16.83 1.90
CA GLY A 151 -2.28 -18.22 1.63
C GLY A 151 -3.04 -18.81 0.44
N LEU A 152 -4.34 -18.56 0.37
CA LEU A 152 -5.21 -19.03 -0.72
C LEU A 152 -4.81 -18.44 -2.08
N LEU A 153 -4.39 -17.17 -2.13
CA LEU A 153 -3.97 -16.48 -3.35
C LEU A 153 -2.67 -17.02 -3.97
N PHE A 154 -1.89 -17.85 -3.25
CA PHE A 154 -0.79 -18.61 -3.87
C PHE A 154 -1.27 -19.83 -4.66
N LEU A 155 -2.49 -20.32 -4.38
CA LEU A 155 -3.02 -21.56 -4.93
C LEU A 155 -4.06 -21.31 -6.03
N VAL A 156 -4.82 -20.22 -5.91
CA VAL A 156 -5.92 -19.91 -6.83
C VAL A 156 -5.89 -18.45 -7.26
N PHE A 157 -6.47 -18.18 -8.43
CA PHE A 157 -6.65 -16.82 -8.92
C PHE A 157 -7.59 -16.01 -8.00
N PRO A 158 -7.39 -14.68 -7.89
CA PRO A 158 -8.23 -13.80 -7.06
C PRO A 158 -9.74 -13.95 -7.29
N SER A 159 -10.18 -14.09 -8.55
CA SER A 159 -11.60 -14.28 -8.88
C SER A 159 -12.18 -15.58 -8.32
N THR A 160 -11.35 -16.63 -8.22
CA THR A 160 -11.75 -17.92 -7.64
C THR A 160 -11.78 -17.85 -6.10
N ALA A 161 -10.90 -17.05 -5.49
CA ALA A 161 -10.84 -16.88 -4.05
C ALA A 161 -12.15 -16.31 -3.45
N LEU A 162 -12.96 -15.57 -4.23
CA LEU A 162 -14.26 -15.04 -3.79
C LEU A 162 -15.21 -16.14 -3.32
N ARG A 163 -15.11 -17.33 -3.93
CA ARG A 163 -15.97 -18.48 -3.64
C ARG A 163 -15.69 -19.06 -2.27
N PHE A 164 -14.43 -19.09 -1.88
CA PHE A 164 -14.02 -19.57 -0.56
C PHE A 164 -14.48 -18.60 0.53
N VAL A 165 -14.42 -17.29 0.27
CA VAL A 165 -15.00 -16.26 1.14
C VAL A 165 -16.52 -16.46 1.30
N ALA A 166 -17.24 -16.67 0.20
CA ALA A 166 -18.67 -16.95 0.25
C ALA A 166 -18.99 -18.26 1.00
N ALA A 167 -18.20 -19.31 0.77
CA ALA A 167 -18.35 -20.60 1.44
C ALA A 167 -18.15 -20.51 2.96
N LEU A 168 -17.16 -19.73 3.42
CA LEU A 168 -16.97 -19.45 4.85
C LEU A 168 -18.19 -18.78 5.48
N ALA A 169 -18.82 -17.84 4.77
CA ALA A 169 -20.03 -17.17 5.24
C ALA A 169 -21.25 -18.10 5.29
N PHE A 170 -21.43 -18.97 4.28
CA PHE A 170 -22.47 -20.01 4.32
C PHE A 170 -22.23 -21.05 5.42
N ALA A 171 -20.97 -21.39 5.70
CA ALA A 171 -20.62 -22.22 6.85
C ALA A 171 -20.98 -21.51 8.17
N ALA A 172 -20.67 -20.22 8.31
CA ALA A 172 -21.08 -19.42 9.48
C ALA A 172 -22.61 -19.42 9.66
N ALA A 173 -23.36 -19.28 8.56
CA ALA A 173 -24.83 -19.36 8.57
C ALA A 173 -25.33 -20.74 9.04
N ALA A 174 -24.72 -21.82 8.54
CA ALA A 174 -25.04 -23.18 8.95
C ALA A 174 -24.76 -23.40 10.45
N PHE A 175 -23.61 -22.93 10.95
CA PHE A 175 -23.29 -23.05 12.36
C PHE A 175 -24.20 -22.22 13.27
N ALA A 176 -24.66 -21.06 12.81
CA ALA A 176 -25.65 -20.26 13.54
C ALA A 176 -27.03 -20.94 13.58
N ALA A 177 -27.37 -21.72 12.55
CA ALA A 177 -28.63 -22.44 12.48
C ALA A 177 -28.80 -23.52 13.56
N PHE A 178 -27.70 -24.08 14.11
CA PHE A 178 -27.75 -24.99 15.27
C PHE A 178 -28.43 -24.37 16.50
N GLY A 179 -28.47 -23.05 16.60
CA GLY A 179 -29.18 -22.33 17.67
C GLY A 179 -30.69 -22.19 17.46
N MET A 180 -31.25 -22.67 16.34
CA MET A 180 -32.69 -22.63 16.04
C MET A 180 -33.46 -23.79 16.68
N VAL A 181 -34.79 -23.71 16.67
CA VAL A 181 -35.67 -24.79 17.16
C VAL A 181 -35.38 -26.12 16.44
N ARG A 182 -35.47 -27.25 17.17
CA ARG A 182 -35.01 -28.60 16.75
C ARG A 182 -35.54 -29.10 15.40
N HIS A 183 -36.64 -28.56 14.87
CA HIS A 183 -37.16 -28.94 13.55
C HIS A 183 -36.61 -28.07 12.39
N ARG A 184 -36.05 -26.88 12.68
CA ARG A 184 -35.59 -25.93 11.65
C ARG A 184 -34.07 -25.92 11.48
N TRP A 185 -33.30 -26.31 12.50
CA TRP A 185 -31.82 -26.31 12.42
C TRP A 185 -31.25 -27.33 11.43
N LEU A 186 -31.80 -28.55 11.33
CA LEU A 186 -31.29 -29.55 10.37
C LEU A 186 -31.47 -29.09 8.92
N ALA A 187 -32.64 -28.53 8.60
CA ALA A 187 -32.92 -28.00 7.26
C ALA A 187 -32.08 -26.76 6.94
N ALA A 188 -32.01 -25.78 7.85
CA ALA A 188 -31.25 -24.55 7.64
C ALA A 188 -29.72 -24.79 7.66
N GLY A 189 -29.24 -25.67 8.54
CA GLY A 189 -27.84 -26.09 8.60
C GLY A 189 -27.42 -26.89 7.37
N GLY A 190 -28.24 -27.85 6.94
CA GLY A 190 -28.02 -28.62 5.72
C GLY A 190 -28.02 -27.74 4.47
N LEU A 191 -28.94 -26.79 4.36
CA LEU A 191 -29.00 -25.83 3.26
C LEU A 191 -27.76 -24.91 3.24
N GLY A 192 -27.31 -24.43 4.41
CA GLY A 192 -26.08 -23.64 4.51
C GLY A 192 -24.84 -24.41 4.08
N LEU A 193 -24.70 -25.67 4.50
CA LEU A 193 -23.59 -26.53 4.07
C LEU A 193 -23.65 -26.87 2.58
N ALA A 194 -24.85 -27.13 2.04
CA ALA A 194 -25.05 -27.35 0.62
C ALA A 194 -24.68 -26.09 -0.19
N ALA A 195 -25.09 -24.90 0.28
CA ALA A 195 -24.72 -23.64 -0.34
C ALA A 195 -23.20 -23.39 -0.30
N ALA A 196 -22.53 -23.72 0.80
CA ALA A 196 -21.08 -23.65 0.90
C ALA A 196 -20.39 -24.59 -0.10
N PHE A 197 -20.88 -25.83 -0.22
CA PHE A 197 -20.36 -26.80 -1.18
C PHE A 197 -20.56 -26.33 -2.62
N VAL A 198 -21.77 -25.85 -2.96
CA VAL A 198 -22.10 -25.30 -4.28
C VAL A 198 -21.22 -24.10 -4.61
N ALA A 199 -21.00 -23.18 -3.67
CA ALA A 199 -20.14 -22.01 -3.90
C ALA A 199 -18.72 -22.39 -4.32
N VAL A 200 -18.14 -23.44 -3.72
CA VAL A 200 -16.81 -23.94 -4.06
C VAL A 200 -16.81 -24.76 -5.37
N SER A 201 -17.89 -25.50 -5.63
CA SER A 201 -17.95 -26.50 -6.70
C SER A 201 -18.42 -25.98 -8.06
N LEU A 202 -18.99 -24.77 -8.13
CA LEU A 202 -19.47 -24.19 -9.37
C LEU A 202 -18.31 -23.89 -10.35
N PRO A 203 -18.48 -24.05 -11.68
CA PRO A 203 -17.43 -23.75 -12.65
C PRO A 203 -16.96 -22.28 -12.60
N PRO A 204 -15.65 -21.98 -12.82
CA PRO A 204 -15.09 -20.63 -12.96
C PRO A 204 -15.99 -19.68 -13.77
N SER A 205 -16.35 -20.11 -14.97
CA SER A 205 -17.13 -19.35 -15.97
C SER A 205 -18.56 -18.99 -15.56
N TRP A 206 -19.15 -19.66 -14.57
CA TRP A 206 -20.57 -19.46 -14.19
C TRP A 206 -20.76 -18.46 -13.06
N VAL A 207 -19.75 -18.26 -12.22
CA VAL A 207 -19.88 -17.47 -10.98
C VAL A 207 -18.96 -16.25 -10.98
N ALA A 208 -17.87 -16.29 -11.74
CA ALA A 208 -16.96 -15.16 -11.89
C ALA A 208 -16.69 -14.96 -13.39
N PRO A 209 -17.29 -13.94 -14.04
CA PRO A 209 -16.75 -13.47 -15.32
C PRO A 209 -15.28 -13.09 -15.10
N GLU A 210 -14.45 -13.22 -16.13
CA GLU A 210 -13.09 -12.69 -16.06
C GLU A 210 -13.14 -11.20 -15.67
N PRO A 211 -12.26 -10.74 -14.77
CA PRO A 211 -12.29 -9.36 -14.31
C PRO A 211 -12.19 -8.42 -15.53
N HIS A 212 -13.20 -7.57 -15.73
CA HIS A 212 -13.18 -6.61 -16.84
C HIS A 212 -12.17 -5.50 -16.53
N MET A 213 -10.90 -5.74 -16.86
CA MET A 213 -9.86 -4.72 -16.74
C MET A 213 -10.23 -3.46 -17.52
N SER A 214 -9.94 -2.31 -16.92
CA SER A 214 -10.10 -1.00 -17.56
C SER A 214 -9.42 -0.96 -18.93
N GLN A 215 -10.10 -0.38 -19.93
CA GLN A 215 -9.59 -0.24 -21.29
C GLN A 215 -8.32 0.61 -21.39
N TYR A 216 -8.03 1.42 -20.37
CA TYR A 216 -6.85 2.29 -20.31
C TYR A 216 -5.61 1.60 -19.73
N LYS A 217 -5.71 0.32 -19.33
CA LYS A 217 -4.56 -0.46 -18.89
C LYS A 217 -3.67 -0.86 -20.06
N GLY A 218 -2.36 -0.83 -19.83
CA GLY A 218 -1.35 -1.20 -20.83
C GLY A 218 -1.62 -2.56 -21.49
N LEU A 219 -2.06 -3.55 -20.72
CA LEU A 219 -2.42 -4.87 -21.23
C LEU A 219 -3.61 -4.84 -22.20
N ARG A 220 -4.67 -4.10 -21.86
CA ARG A 220 -5.86 -4.00 -22.72
C ARG A 220 -5.53 -3.30 -24.04
N ILE A 221 -4.77 -2.20 -23.96
CA ILE A 221 -4.27 -1.48 -25.13
C ILE A 221 -3.39 -2.40 -25.99
N ALA A 222 -2.50 -3.18 -25.38
CA ALA A 222 -1.62 -4.09 -26.11
C ALA A 222 -2.39 -5.21 -26.84
N LEU A 223 -3.50 -5.68 -26.28
CA LEU A 223 -4.35 -6.72 -26.88
C LEU A 223 -5.27 -6.20 -27.99
N GLU A 224 -5.38 -4.88 -28.20
CA GLU A 224 -6.07 -4.31 -29.36
C GLU A 224 -5.23 -4.41 -30.65
N VAL A 225 -3.92 -4.67 -30.52
CA VAL A 225 -3.02 -4.85 -31.66
C VAL A 225 -3.38 -6.15 -32.40
N PRO A 226 -3.47 -6.14 -33.75
CA PRO A 226 -3.81 -7.35 -34.51
C PRO A 226 -2.88 -8.53 -34.23
N ASN A 227 -3.51 -9.67 -33.89
CA ASN A 227 -2.85 -10.93 -33.51
C ASN A 227 -2.06 -10.88 -32.18
N ALA A 228 -2.12 -9.80 -31.41
CA ALA A 228 -1.59 -9.80 -30.05
C ALA A 228 -2.40 -10.77 -29.18
N ARG A 229 -1.71 -11.62 -28.43
CA ARG A 229 -2.33 -12.67 -27.62
C ARG A 229 -1.59 -12.90 -26.32
N VAL A 230 -2.36 -13.25 -25.29
CA VAL A 230 -1.81 -13.77 -24.04
C VAL A 230 -1.31 -15.19 -24.29
N ILE A 231 -0.06 -15.47 -23.92
CA ILE A 231 0.56 -16.79 -24.09
C ILE A 231 0.82 -17.52 -22.76
N GLU A 232 0.83 -16.79 -21.64
CA GLU A 232 1.06 -17.34 -20.31
C GLU A 232 0.48 -16.37 -19.25
N GLU A 233 -0.09 -16.92 -18.17
CA GLU A 233 -0.51 -16.16 -17.00
C GLU A 233 -0.07 -16.84 -15.71
N ARG A 234 0.43 -16.06 -14.75
CA ARG A 234 0.85 -16.52 -13.43
C ARG A 234 0.27 -15.61 -12.36
N SER A 235 -0.45 -16.18 -11.40
CA SER A 235 -1.09 -15.41 -10.32
C SER A 235 -0.49 -15.78 -8.97
N SER A 236 -0.22 -14.78 -8.15
CA SER A 236 0.14 -14.94 -6.73
C SER A 236 -0.33 -13.71 -5.93
N PRO A 237 -0.13 -13.68 -4.61
CA PRO A 237 -0.37 -12.47 -3.83
C PRO A 237 0.48 -11.27 -4.26
N LEU A 238 1.61 -11.51 -4.94
CA LEU A 238 2.57 -10.48 -5.36
C LEU A 238 2.16 -9.77 -6.67
N GLY A 239 1.35 -10.43 -7.51
CA GLY A 239 1.10 -9.94 -8.87
C GLY A 239 0.31 -10.93 -9.70
N LEU A 240 -0.43 -10.42 -10.69
CA LEU A 240 -0.90 -11.19 -11.83
C LEU A 240 0.04 -10.83 -12.98
N LEU A 241 0.92 -11.77 -13.33
CA LEU A 241 1.82 -11.62 -14.47
C LEU A 241 1.13 -12.19 -15.70
N THR A 242 0.94 -11.35 -16.72
CA THR A 242 0.36 -11.73 -18.01
C THR A 242 1.40 -11.51 -19.09
N VAL A 243 1.79 -12.59 -19.79
CA VAL A 243 2.77 -12.55 -20.87
C VAL A 243 2.05 -12.42 -22.20
N VAL A 244 2.39 -11.39 -22.96
CA VAL A 244 1.79 -11.07 -24.24
C VAL A 244 2.82 -11.19 -25.35
N GLU A 245 2.43 -11.88 -26.40
CA GLU A 245 3.13 -11.94 -27.67
C GLU A 245 2.37 -11.11 -28.70
N SER A 246 3.09 -10.34 -29.51
CA SER A 246 2.52 -9.62 -30.66
C SER A 246 3.34 -9.93 -31.92
N PRO A 247 2.92 -10.92 -32.73
CA PRO A 247 3.68 -11.35 -33.91
C PRO A 247 3.70 -10.32 -35.03
N THR A 248 2.60 -9.58 -35.22
CA THR A 248 2.45 -8.61 -36.32
C THR A 248 3.21 -7.31 -36.05
N VAL A 249 3.10 -6.82 -34.82
CA VAL A 249 3.76 -5.58 -34.37
C VAL A 249 4.52 -5.91 -33.09
N PRO A 250 5.77 -6.40 -33.19
CA PRO A 250 6.54 -6.80 -32.03
C PRO A 250 6.72 -5.66 -31.01
N PHE A 251 6.76 -6.03 -29.73
CA PHE A 251 7.10 -5.07 -28.68
C PHE A 251 8.54 -4.56 -28.86
N ARG A 252 8.72 -3.27 -28.60
CA ARG A 252 10.00 -2.55 -28.69
C ARG A 252 10.19 -1.68 -27.44
N TYR A 253 10.17 -2.32 -26.29
CA TYR A 253 10.46 -1.71 -25.01
C TYR A 253 11.97 -1.49 -24.88
N ALA A 254 12.39 -0.23 -25.00
CA ALA A 254 13.77 0.21 -24.84
C ALA A 254 13.79 1.65 -24.27
N PRO A 255 13.39 1.83 -23.01
CA PRO A 255 13.34 3.15 -22.39
C PRO A 255 14.74 3.80 -22.38
N GLY A 256 14.80 5.11 -22.64
CA GLY A 256 16.08 5.83 -22.67
C GLY A 256 16.93 5.59 -23.91
N LEU A 257 16.42 4.89 -24.93
CA LEU A 257 17.12 4.68 -26.19
C LEU A 257 17.36 6.00 -26.93
N SER A 258 18.61 6.19 -27.34
CA SER A 258 19.11 7.33 -28.10
C SER A 258 18.41 7.49 -29.44
N LEU A 259 18.17 8.75 -29.84
CA LEU A 259 17.72 9.08 -31.20
C LEU A 259 18.81 8.85 -32.26
N ALA A 260 20.08 8.74 -31.87
CA ALA A 260 21.17 8.38 -32.77
C ALA A 260 21.18 6.88 -33.12
N ASN A 261 20.41 6.05 -32.40
CA ASN A 261 20.41 4.61 -32.59
C ASN A 261 19.72 4.21 -33.91
N THR A 262 20.39 3.35 -34.67
CA THR A 262 19.91 2.85 -35.97
C THR A 262 19.47 1.38 -35.92
N GLN A 263 19.58 0.73 -34.76
CA GLN A 263 19.29 -0.69 -34.61
C GLN A 263 17.98 -0.94 -33.86
N GLU A 264 17.15 -1.80 -34.40
CA GLU A 264 15.90 -2.16 -33.73
C GLU A 264 16.14 -3.19 -32.62
N PRO A 265 15.47 -3.08 -31.45
CA PRO A 265 15.42 -4.18 -30.50
C PRO A 265 14.89 -5.46 -31.18
N PRO A 266 15.44 -6.64 -30.86
CA PRO A 266 14.89 -7.89 -31.38
C PRO A 266 13.51 -8.12 -30.76
N ALA A 267 12.79 -9.15 -31.24
CA ALA A 267 11.45 -9.46 -30.74
C ALA A 267 11.43 -9.58 -29.21
N GLN A 268 10.41 -9.01 -28.57
CA GLN A 268 10.24 -9.04 -27.12
C GLN A 268 8.88 -9.63 -26.75
N LEU A 269 8.87 -10.36 -25.63
CA LEU A 269 7.64 -10.72 -24.92
C LEU A 269 7.40 -9.67 -23.83
N ALA A 270 6.22 -9.07 -23.85
CA ALA A 270 5.81 -8.13 -22.81
C ALA A 270 5.24 -8.91 -21.62
N VAL A 271 5.75 -8.64 -20.42
CA VAL A 271 5.22 -9.17 -19.17
C VAL A 271 4.54 -8.03 -18.43
N PHE A 272 3.21 -8.07 -18.36
CA PHE A 272 2.42 -7.09 -17.64
C PHE A 272 2.20 -7.56 -16.20
N THR A 273 2.50 -6.71 -15.23
CA THR A 273 2.12 -6.91 -13.83
C THR A 273 0.82 -6.16 -13.54
N ASP A 274 -0.20 -6.89 -13.13
CA ASP A 274 -1.57 -6.39 -12.89
C ASP A 274 -2.13 -5.59 -14.08
N GLY A 275 -1.74 -5.97 -15.30
CA GLY A 275 -2.19 -5.33 -16.53
C GLY A 275 -1.57 -3.95 -16.84
N ASP A 276 -0.63 -3.44 -16.06
CA ASP A 276 -0.08 -2.09 -16.26
C ASP A 276 1.44 -2.07 -16.44
N SER A 277 2.21 -2.50 -15.43
CA SER A 277 3.68 -2.41 -15.49
C SER A 277 4.26 -3.41 -16.48
N ILE A 278 4.93 -2.91 -17.52
CA ILE A 278 5.56 -3.73 -18.55
C ILE A 278 7.04 -3.97 -18.20
N ALA A 279 7.44 -5.25 -18.23
CA ALA A 279 8.82 -5.68 -18.36
C ALA A 279 8.96 -6.43 -19.70
N ALA A 280 10.16 -6.44 -20.28
CA ALA A 280 10.41 -7.12 -21.55
C ALA A 280 11.38 -8.29 -21.38
N ILE A 281 10.98 -9.48 -21.81
CA ILE A 281 11.90 -10.59 -22.06
C ILE A 281 12.32 -10.47 -23.52
N THR A 282 13.63 -10.36 -23.78
CA THR A 282 14.17 -10.04 -25.11
C THR A 282 14.69 -11.29 -25.82
N ALA A 283 14.38 -11.45 -27.11
CA ALA A 283 14.84 -12.56 -27.96
C ALA A 283 16.35 -12.46 -28.27
N TYR A 284 17.19 -12.73 -27.28
CA TYR A 284 18.63 -12.53 -27.39
C TYR A 284 19.31 -13.60 -28.24
N GLY A 285 18.94 -14.88 -28.06
CA GLY A 285 19.52 -16.00 -28.82
C GLY A 285 21.04 -16.16 -28.73
N GLY A 286 21.71 -15.46 -27.80
CA GLY A 286 23.14 -15.57 -27.54
C GLY A 286 24.06 -14.64 -28.36
N ASP A 287 23.55 -13.91 -29.35
CA ASP A 287 24.34 -13.03 -30.21
C ASP A 287 24.41 -11.59 -29.62
N PRO A 288 25.58 -11.13 -29.14
CA PRO A 288 25.73 -9.78 -28.61
C PRO A 288 25.28 -8.70 -29.60
N ALA A 289 25.48 -8.88 -30.91
CA ALA A 289 25.17 -7.87 -31.91
C ALA A 289 23.67 -7.49 -31.94
N LYS A 290 22.77 -8.44 -31.63
CA LYS A 290 21.32 -8.20 -31.59
C LYS A 290 20.86 -7.24 -30.50
N VAL A 291 21.66 -7.08 -29.45
CA VAL A 291 21.34 -6.22 -28.30
C VAL A 291 22.23 -4.99 -28.24
N ALA A 292 22.86 -4.60 -29.36
CA ALA A 292 23.74 -3.44 -29.43
C ALA A 292 23.05 -2.09 -29.25
N TYR A 293 21.73 -2.04 -29.42
CA TYR A 293 20.92 -0.87 -29.05
C TYR A 293 21.04 -0.52 -27.55
N LEU A 294 21.32 -1.50 -26.67
CA LEU A 294 21.41 -1.26 -25.22
C LEU A 294 22.58 -0.32 -24.85
N ASP A 295 23.66 -0.33 -25.62
CA ASP A 295 24.81 0.58 -25.41
C ASP A 295 24.44 2.06 -25.62
N ARG A 296 23.31 2.30 -26.27
CA ARG A 296 22.79 3.62 -26.60
C ARG A 296 21.60 4.00 -25.73
N THR A 297 21.54 3.48 -24.51
CA THR A 297 20.58 3.89 -23.48
C THR A 297 21.29 4.74 -22.43
N THR A 298 20.59 5.63 -21.73
CA THR A 298 21.21 6.42 -20.65
C THR A 298 21.77 5.53 -19.53
N ALA A 299 21.18 4.36 -19.31
CA ALA A 299 21.62 3.34 -18.35
C ALA A 299 22.97 2.67 -18.71
N ALA A 300 23.45 2.83 -19.95
CA ALA A 300 24.73 2.28 -20.39
C ALA A 300 25.95 3.13 -19.98
N LEU A 301 25.74 4.40 -19.59
CA LEU A 301 26.81 5.32 -19.21
C LEU A 301 27.82 4.74 -18.18
N PRO A 302 27.43 4.14 -17.04
CA PRO A 302 28.40 3.67 -16.04
C PRO A 302 29.38 2.63 -16.59
N TYR A 303 28.97 1.85 -17.59
CA TYR A 303 29.82 0.84 -18.24
C TYR A 303 30.88 1.44 -19.18
N ARG A 304 30.80 2.74 -19.49
CA ARG A 304 31.88 3.45 -20.20
C ARG A 304 32.95 3.98 -19.27
N ILE A 305 32.61 4.15 -17.99
CA ILE A 305 33.50 4.66 -16.94
C ILE A 305 34.20 3.49 -16.25
N LEU A 306 33.51 2.35 -16.08
CA LEU A 306 34.00 1.19 -15.37
C LEU A 306 34.48 0.09 -16.32
N GLU A 307 35.68 -0.45 -16.07
CA GLU A 307 36.20 -1.61 -16.81
C GLU A 307 35.83 -2.92 -16.12
N ARG A 308 35.18 -3.84 -16.86
CA ARG A 308 34.76 -5.18 -16.39
C ARG A 308 34.16 -5.17 -14.97
N PRO A 309 33.12 -4.36 -14.71
CA PRO A 309 32.62 -4.16 -13.36
C PRO A 309 31.99 -5.41 -12.77
N ARG A 310 32.07 -5.53 -11.45
CA ARG A 310 31.15 -6.35 -10.65
C ARG A 310 29.86 -5.58 -10.40
N VAL A 311 28.75 -6.11 -10.90
CA VAL A 311 27.47 -5.39 -10.97
C VAL A 311 26.43 -6.00 -10.03
N LEU A 312 25.74 -5.16 -9.28
CA LEU A 312 24.49 -5.47 -8.58
C LEU A 312 23.32 -4.82 -9.32
N ILE A 313 22.35 -5.60 -9.77
CA ILE A 313 21.13 -5.10 -10.41
C ILE A 313 19.97 -5.26 -9.43
N LEU A 314 19.41 -4.14 -8.99
CA LEU A 314 18.30 -4.08 -8.04
C LEU A 314 16.97 -4.01 -8.81
N GLY A 315 16.38 -5.17 -9.13
CA GLY A 315 15.17 -5.30 -9.96
C GLY A 315 15.46 -5.89 -11.34
N ALA A 316 15.65 -7.20 -11.42
CA ALA A 316 16.06 -7.88 -12.65
C ALA A 316 14.96 -7.91 -13.73
N GLY A 317 13.68 -8.07 -13.32
CA GLY A 317 12.54 -8.11 -14.22
C GLY A 317 12.71 -9.13 -15.36
N GLY A 318 12.40 -8.69 -16.58
CA GLY A 318 12.59 -9.49 -17.80
C GLY A 318 14.05 -9.66 -18.27
N GLY A 319 15.01 -9.02 -17.58
CA GLY A 319 16.44 -9.19 -17.83
C GLY A 319 17.10 -8.15 -18.74
N GLU A 320 16.47 -7.01 -19.02
CA GLU A 320 17.05 -5.94 -19.87
C GLU A 320 18.38 -5.42 -19.31
N GLN A 321 18.44 -5.07 -18.02
CA GLN A 321 19.68 -4.58 -17.41
C GLN A 321 20.72 -5.69 -17.25
N VAL A 322 20.27 -6.94 -17.10
CA VAL A 322 21.15 -8.11 -17.11
C VAL A 322 21.82 -8.23 -18.49
N LEU A 323 21.04 -8.09 -19.56
CA LEU A 323 21.56 -8.09 -20.93
C LEU A 323 22.55 -6.96 -21.17
N LEU A 324 22.25 -5.75 -20.70
CA LEU A 324 23.17 -4.61 -20.77
C LEU A 324 24.50 -4.91 -20.04
N ALA A 325 24.44 -5.40 -18.80
CA ALA A 325 25.63 -5.73 -18.01
C ALA A 325 26.49 -6.81 -18.69
N LEU A 326 25.86 -7.88 -19.18
CA LEU A 326 26.55 -8.96 -19.88
C LEU A 326 27.16 -8.48 -21.20
N ARG A 327 26.45 -7.62 -21.94
CA ARG A 327 26.94 -7.03 -23.18
C ARG A 327 28.13 -6.12 -22.94
N ALA A 328 28.08 -5.32 -21.88
CA ALA A 328 29.15 -4.41 -21.47
C ALA A 328 30.38 -5.13 -20.89
N GLY A 329 30.36 -6.47 -20.79
CA GLY A 329 31.50 -7.25 -20.31
C GLY A 329 31.66 -7.23 -18.79
N ALA A 330 30.57 -7.08 -18.04
CA ALA A 330 30.58 -7.22 -16.58
C ALA A 330 31.20 -8.58 -16.16
N ASP A 331 32.09 -8.54 -15.17
CA ASP A 331 32.80 -9.74 -14.72
C ASP A 331 31.86 -10.71 -14.00
N THR A 332 31.07 -10.17 -13.07
CA THR A 332 30.01 -10.89 -12.36
C THR A 332 28.78 -10.01 -12.20
N VAL A 333 27.59 -10.61 -12.31
CA VAL A 333 26.30 -9.93 -12.15
C VAL A 333 25.49 -10.60 -11.05
N ASP A 334 25.24 -9.89 -9.96
CA ASP A 334 24.24 -10.26 -8.96
C ASP A 334 22.93 -9.55 -9.34
N ALA A 335 21.89 -10.30 -9.71
CA ALA A 335 20.59 -9.77 -10.10
C ALA A 335 19.55 -10.09 -9.01
N VAL A 336 18.85 -9.07 -8.52
CA VAL A 336 17.86 -9.20 -7.45
C VAL A 336 16.46 -9.06 -8.03
N GLU A 337 15.59 -10.02 -7.78
CA GLU A 337 14.19 -10.00 -8.19
C GLU A 337 13.30 -10.42 -7.00
N VAL A 338 12.22 -9.67 -6.76
CA VAL A 338 11.32 -9.91 -5.62
C VAL A 338 10.22 -10.91 -5.96
N ASN A 339 9.84 -11.02 -7.24
CA ASN A 339 8.76 -11.88 -7.68
C ASN A 339 9.28 -13.23 -8.21
N PRO A 340 9.06 -14.36 -7.49
CA PRO A 340 9.49 -15.68 -7.92
C PRO A 340 8.82 -16.13 -9.23
N GLN A 341 7.64 -15.59 -9.56
CA GLN A 341 6.96 -15.90 -10.82
C GLN A 341 7.68 -15.24 -12.01
N MET A 342 8.23 -14.03 -11.83
CA MET A 342 9.04 -13.38 -12.86
C MET A 342 10.33 -14.16 -13.12
N ILE A 343 10.96 -14.65 -12.04
CA ILE A 343 12.12 -15.54 -12.12
C ILE A 343 11.79 -16.81 -12.91
N ASP A 344 10.68 -17.50 -12.59
CA ASP A 344 10.26 -18.71 -13.31
C ASP A 344 10.02 -18.43 -14.79
N LEU A 345 9.36 -17.31 -15.11
CA LEU A 345 9.10 -16.90 -16.49
C LEU A 345 10.40 -16.70 -17.27
N ALA A 346 11.33 -15.90 -16.74
CA ALA A 346 12.52 -15.50 -17.47
C ALA A 346 13.65 -16.55 -17.45
N ARG A 347 13.76 -17.35 -16.38
CA ARG A 347 14.83 -18.36 -16.21
C ARG A 347 14.41 -19.75 -16.68
N ASN A 348 13.13 -20.12 -16.59
CA ASN A 348 12.67 -21.47 -16.90
C ASN A 348 11.75 -21.48 -18.13
N ARG A 349 10.59 -20.81 -18.07
CA ARG A 349 9.53 -20.90 -19.10
C ARG A 349 9.96 -20.34 -20.45
N PHE A 350 10.61 -19.17 -20.45
CA PHE A 350 11.09 -18.46 -21.64
C PHE A 350 12.62 -18.39 -21.70
N ALA A 351 13.30 -19.34 -21.07
CA ALA A 351 14.77 -19.40 -21.01
C ALA A 351 15.41 -19.39 -22.39
N ASP A 352 14.90 -20.21 -23.31
CA ASP A 352 15.42 -20.35 -24.67
C ASP A 352 15.22 -19.05 -25.47
N PHE A 353 14.05 -18.42 -25.31
CA PHE A 353 13.75 -17.13 -25.92
C PHE A 353 14.72 -16.05 -25.42
N ALA A 354 14.93 -15.99 -24.10
CA ALA A 354 15.87 -15.07 -23.45
C ALA A 354 17.35 -15.39 -23.70
N GLY A 355 17.68 -16.51 -24.37
CA GLY A 355 19.06 -16.95 -24.60
C GLY A 355 19.79 -17.40 -23.33
N GLY A 356 19.07 -17.90 -22.33
CA GLY A 356 19.63 -18.49 -21.12
C GLY A 356 20.41 -17.52 -20.22
N ILE A 357 20.13 -16.21 -20.29
CA ILE A 357 20.89 -15.17 -19.57
C ILE A 357 20.95 -15.40 -18.06
N PHE A 358 19.86 -15.88 -17.46
CA PHE A 358 19.75 -16.15 -16.03
C PHE A 358 20.44 -17.46 -15.58
N SER A 359 21.01 -18.21 -16.51
CA SER A 359 21.72 -19.48 -16.26
C SER A 359 23.21 -19.39 -16.56
N ARG A 360 23.72 -18.19 -16.90
CA ARG A 360 25.15 -17.98 -17.14
C ARG A 360 25.97 -18.15 -15.87
N PRO A 361 27.20 -18.69 -15.96
CA PRO A 361 28.03 -18.98 -14.79
C PRO A 361 28.47 -17.73 -14.03
N ASN A 362 28.56 -16.58 -14.70
CA ASN A 362 28.92 -15.30 -14.10
C ASN A 362 27.71 -14.48 -13.62
N LEU A 363 26.51 -15.07 -13.61
CA LEU A 363 25.30 -14.43 -13.09
C LEU A 363 24.72 -15.21 -11.91
N ARG A 364 24.37 -14.49 -10.85
CA ARG A 364 23.67 -15.01 -9.67
C ARG A 364 22.33 -14.30 -9.52
N LEU A 365 21.25 -15.06 -9.57
CA LEU A 365 19.90 -14.53 -9.39
C LEU A 365 19.45 -14.76 -7.95
N HIS A 366 19.06 -13.68 -7.27
CA HIS A 366 18.64 -13.67 -5.87
C HIS A 366 17.15 -13.34 -5.77
N LEU A 367 16.39 -14.21 -5.10
CA LEU A 367 15.00 -13.93 -4.72
C LEU A 367 15.00 -13.10 -3.44
N ALA A 368 14.92 -11.79 -3.57
CA ALA A 368 14.94 -10.85 -2.44
C ALA A 368 14.34 -9.49 -2.84
N GLU A 369 13.96 -8.70 -1.84
CA GLU A 369 13.65 -7.28 -2.04
C GLU A 369 14.95 -6.47 -2.14
N ALA A 370 14.98 -5.46 -3.01
CA ALA A 370 16.18 -4.71 -3.37
C ALA A 370 16.87 -4.03 -2.18
N ARG A 371 16.11 -3.30 -1.36
CA ARG A 371 16.63 -2.61 -0.17
C ARG A 371 17.12 -3.61 0.87
N ALA A 372 16.36 -4.67 1.13
CA ALA A 372 16.74 -5.71 2.08
C ALA A 372 18.02 -6.46 1.65
N PHE A 373 18.18 -6.74 0.35
CA PHE A 373 19.40 -7.35 -0.18
C PHE A 373 20.60 -6.40 -0.01
N ALA A 374 20.46 -5.14 -0.41
CA ALA A 374 21.55 -4.16 -0.31
C ALA A 374 22.02 -3.95 1.15
N ALA A 375 21.09 -3.90 2.10
CA ALA A 375 21.40 -3.75 3.53
C ALA A 375 22.20 -4.93 4.12
N THR A 376 22.15 -6.10 3.47
CA THR A 376 22.68 -7.36 4.01
C THR A 376 23.77 -7.98 3.13
N ALA A 377 24.10 -7.33 2.01
CA ALA A 377 25.11 -7.78 1.09
C ALA A 377 26.49 -7.82 1.77
N GLY A 378 27.09 -9.00 1.85
CA GLY A 378 28.45 -9.19 2.37
C GLY A 378 29.55 -8.86 1.36
N GLU A 379 29.17 -8.61 0.11
CA GLU A 379 30.09 -8.36 -1.00
C GLU A 379 30.03 -6.90 -1.45
N ARG A 380 31.12 -6.42 -2.07
CA ARG A 380 31.21 -5.05 -2.58
C ARG A 380 31.19 -4.99 -4.11
N TYR A 381 30.55 -3.97 -4.64
CA TYR A 381 30.25 -3.80 -6.07
C TYR A 381 30.97 -2.60 -6.68
N ASP A 382 31.33 -2.70 -7.96
CA ASP A 382 31.81 -1.56 -8.75
C ASP A 382 30.63 -0.74 -9.28
N LEU A 383 29.52 -1.43 -9.61
CA LEU A 383 28.29 -0.80 -10.09
C LEU A 383 27.08 -1.35 -9.36
N ILE A 384 26.26 -0.46 -8.80
CA ILE A 384 24.89 -0.79 -8.37
C ILE A 384 23.94 -0.11 -9.34
N GLN A 385 23.12 -0.88 -10.02
CA GLN A 385 22.21 -0.39 -11.05
C GLN A 385 20.76 -0.61 -10.64
N MET A 386 19.99 0.47 -10.69
CA MET A 386 18.56 0.46 -10.44
C MET A 386 17.80 0.89 -11.70
N PRO A 387 17.11 -0.04 -12.39
CA PRO A 387 16.29 0.28 -13.54
C PRO A 387 15.03 1.05 -13.18
N LEU A 388 14.23 1.30 -14.22
CA LEU A 388 12.84 1.72 -14.08
C LEU A 388 12.02 0.58 -13.45
N LEU A 389 11.85 0.65 -12.13
CA LEU A 389 11.03 -0.30 -11.37
C LEU A 389 9.51 -0.07 -11.55
N ASP A 390 9.14 1.06 -12.16
CA ASP A 390 7.75 1.53 -12.27
C ASP A 390 7.25 1.58 -13.72
N SER A 391 5.95 1.36 -13.91
CA SER A 391 5.30 1.57 -15.21
C SER A 391 5.34 3.03 -15.65
N PHE A 392 5.50 3.25 -16.96
CA PHE A 392 5.42 4.58 -17.56
C PHE A 392 4.03 5.21 -17.34
N SER A 393 2.96 4.42 -17.42
CA SER A 393 1.57 4.86 -17.25
C SER A 393 1.26 5.28 -15.81
N ALA A 394 1.65 4.49 -14.80
CA ALA A 394 1.45 4.84 -13.40
C ALA A 394 2.32 6.03 -12.98
N ALA A 395 3.54 6.11 -13.52
CA ALA A 395 4.37 7.31 -13.39
C ALA A 395 3.62 8.51 -13.99
N ALA A 396 3.32 8.51 -15.30
CA ALA A 396 2.72 9.62 -16.02
C ALA A 396 1.42 10.13 -15.39
N ALA A 397 0.55 9.23 -14.91
CA ALA A 397 -0.72 9.61 -14.29
C ALA A 397 -0.60 10.10 -12.83
N GLY A 398 0.62 10.12 -12.26
CA GLY A 398 0.88 10.66 -10.93
C GLY A 398 0.23 9.85 -9.81
N VAL A 399 0.06 8.54 -10.02
CA VAL A 399 -0.82 7.72 -9.18
C VAL A 399 -0.06 7.04 -8.03
N GLN A 400 1.27 7.06 -8.02
CA GLN A 400 2.10 6.29 -7.08
C GLN A 400 2.35 6.94 -5.71
N SER A 401 1.84 8.14 -5.45
CA SER A 401 2.20 8.96 -4.29
C SER A 401 1.83 8.39 -2.92
N LEU A 402 0.84 7.51 -2.86
CA LEU A 402 0.35 6.88 -1.63
C LEU A 402 1.14 5.63 -1.23
N HIS A 403 2.14 5.22 -2.02
CA HIS A 403 2.92 4.02 -1.76
C HIS A 403 4.23 4.35 -1.06
N GLU A 404 4.51 3.63 0.02
CA GLU A 404 5.82 3.63 0.65
C GLU A 404 6.85 3.00 -0.30
N ASN A 405 7.94 3.71 -0.55
CA ASN A 405 9.07 3.23 -1.32
C ASN A 405 10.36 3.46 -0.53
N TYR A 406 10.92 2.35 -0.03
CA TYR A 406 12.16 2.32 0.73
C TYR A 406 13.42 2.19 -0.14
N THR A 407 13.28 2.12 -1.46
CA THR A 407 14.42 1.98 -2.38
C THR A 407 15.05 3.33 -2.77
N TYR A 408 14.32 4.43 -2.55
CA TYR A 408 14.73 5.80 -2.89
C TYR A 408 14.80 6.74 -1.67
N THR A 409 15.06 6.20 -0.47
CA THR A 409 15.27 7.01 0.76
C THR A 409 16.73 7.40 0.94
N VAL A 410 17.00 8.36 1.83
CA VAL A 410 18.37 8.71 2.23
C VAL A 410 19.08 7.47 2.78
N GLU A 411 18.41 6.71 3.63
CA GLU A 411 18.91 5.45 4.18
C GLU A 411 19.16 4.43 3.05
N ALA A 412 18.24 4.31 2.07
CA ALA A 412 18.41 3.54 0.84
C ALA A 412 19.77 3.76 0.20
N MET A 413 20.03 5.03 -0.11
CA MET A 413 21.24 5.48 -0.77
C MET A 413 22.49 5.22 0.07
N ARG A 414 22.41 5.37 1.40
CA ARG A 414 23.53 5.09 2.30
C ARG A 414 23.97 3.62 2.27
N ASP A 415 23.04 2.66 2.30
CA ASP A 415 23.46 1.25 2.20
C ASP A 415 24.04 0.95 0.81
N TYR A 416 23.52 1.57 -0.26
CA TYR A 416 24.11 1.43 -1.59
C TYR A 416 25.56 1.94 -1.60
N LEU A 417 25.81 3.14 -1.07
CA LEU A 417 27.16 3.70 -0.94
C LEU A 417 28.07 2.85 -0.04
N ALA A 418 27.54 2.26 1.02
CA ALA A 418 28.30 1.43 1.96
C ALA A 418 28.89 0.19 1.29
N ILE A 419 28.11 -0.48 0.42
CA ILE A 419 28.53 -1.70 -0.30
C ILE A 419 29.26 -1.42 -1.61
N LEU A 420 29.49 -0.16 -2.00
CA LEU A 420 30.36 0.16 -3.13
C LEU A 420 31.85 -0.04 -2.80
N ARG A 421 32.61 -0.43 -3.82
CA ARG A 421 34.08 -0.32 -3.86
C ARG A 421 34.51 1.15 -3.97
N PRO A 422 35.78 1.51 -3.69
CA PRO A 422 36.25 2.89 -3.64
C PRO A 422 35.92 3.73 -4.89
N ASP A 423 36.13 3.18 -6.09
CA ASP A 423 35.79 3.82 -7.38
C ASP A 423 34.39 3.42 -7.90
N GLY A 424 33.57 2.82 -7.03
CA GLY A 424 32.25 2.32 -7.42
C GLY A 424 31.20 3.42 -7.57
N VAL A 425 30.15 3.13 -8.35
CA VAL A 425 29.08 4.07 -8.70
C VAL A 425 27.70 3.43 -8.52
N VAL A 426 26.75 4.18 -7.97
CA VAL A 426 25.32 3.86 -8.03
C VAL A 426 24.73 4.55 -9.26
N ALA A 427 24.04 3.81 -10.13
CA ALA A 427 23.34 4.32 -11.30
C ALA A 427 21.84 4.09 -11.15
N ILE A 428 21.05 5.17 -11.14
CA ILE A 428 19.59 5.12 -11.00
C ILE A 428 18.94 5.83 -12.18
N THR A 429 18.13 5.09 -12.94
CA THR A 429 17.39 5.63 -14.09
C THR A 429 15.92 5.86 -13.72
N ARG A 430 15.39 7.05 -14.04
CA ARG A 430 13.99 7.44 -13.83
C ARG A 430 13.37 8.02 -15.10
N TRP A 431 12.05 7.98 -15.19
CA TRP A 431 11.30 8.63 -16.26
C TRP A 431 11.50 10.15 -16.22
N LEU A 432 11.84 10.76 -17.36
CA LEU A 432 11.97 12.21 -17.47
C LEU A 432 10.57 12.85 -17.45
N ARG A 433 10.42 13.90 -16.64
CA ARG A 433 9.22 14.74 -16.64
C ARG A 433 9.61 16.20 -16.77
N VAL A 434 8.75 16.98 -17.39
CA VAL A 434 8.92 18.43 -17.54
C VAL A 434 7.63 19.12 -17.06
N PRO A 435 7.69 19.94 -15.99
CA PRO A 435 8.86 20.20 -15.14
C PRO A 435 9.26 18.97 -14.30
N PRO A 436 10.54 18.84 -13.93
CA PRO A 436 11.07 17.64 -13.26
C PRO A 436 10.59 17.52 -11.81
N ARG A 437 10.44 16.27 -11.36
CA ARG A 437 9.95 15.91 -10.03
C ARG A 437 10.84 14.83 -9.41
N ASP A 438 10.70 13.61 -9.93
CA ASP A 438 11.38 12.40 -9.50
C ASP A 438 12.90 12.61 -9.49
N SER A 439 13.48 13.08 -10.60
CA SER A 439 14.92 13.27 -10.72
C SER A 439 15.49 14.33 -9.78
N LEU A 440 14.77 15.43 -9.52
CA LEU A 440 15.21 16.45 -8.56
C LEU A 440 15.12 15.96 -7.12
N LYS A 441 14.04 15.24 -6.77
CA LYS A 441 13.90 14.63 -5.45
C LYS A 441 14.95 13.54 -5.22
N LEU A 442 15.26 12.75 -6.25
CA LEU A 442 16.33 11.75 -6.22
C LEU A 442 17.70 12.42 -6.01
N LEU A 443 17.99 13.49 -6.75
CA LEU A 443 19.22 14.27 -6.59
C LEU A 443 19.33 14.85 -5.19
N ALA A 444 18.27 15.49 -4.67
CA ALA A 444 18.23 16.00 -3.30
C ALA A 444 18.45 14.90 -2.26
N THR A 445 17.90 13.70 -2.49
CA THR A 445 18.08 12.52 -1.63
C THR A 445 19.52 12.01 -1.67
N ALA A 446 20.15 11.96 -2.85
CA ALA A 446 21.54 11.57 -3.01
C ALA A 446 22.50 12.56 -2.33
N ILE A 447 22.25 13.87 -2.46
CA ILE A 447 23.02 14.91 -1.77
C ILE A 447 22.94 14.72 -0.25
N ALA A 448 21.73 14.57 0.29
CA ALA A 448 21.54 14.36 1.72
C ALA A 448 22.23 13.08 2.24
N ALA A 449 22.25 12.01 1.43
CA ALA A 449 22.95 10.77 1.77
C ALA A 449 24.48 10.93 1.77
N LEU A 450 25.05 11.61 0.78
CA LEU A 450 26.48 11.92 0.74
C LEU A 450 26.91 12.78 1.93
N GLU A 451 26.14 13.82 2.26
CA GLU A 451 26.39 14.67 3.43
C GLU A 451 26.31 13.87 4.75
N ALA A 452 25.33 12.95 4.85
CA ALA A 452 25.19 12.07 6.02
C ALA A 452 26.37 11.09 6.19
N GLU A 453 27.05 10.73 5.11
CA GLU A 453 28.29 9.95 5.11
C GLU A 453 29.56 10.82 5.31
N GLY A 454 29.39 12.13 5.54
CA GLY A 454 30.49 13.05 5.82
C GLY A 454 31.22 13.60 4.58
N VAL A 455 30.64 13.48 3.39
CA VAL A 455 31.18 14.06 2.15
C VAL A 455 30.99 15.58 2.16
N ALA A 456 32.11 16.33 2.09
CA ALA A 456 32.09 17.80 2.16
C ALA A 456 31.70 18.47 0.82
N GLU A 457 32.00 17.84 -0.32
CA GLU A 457 31.75 18.36 -1.67
C GLU A 457 30.86 17.38 -2.47
N PRO A 458 29.55 17.28 -2.18
CA PRO A 458 28.65 16.32 -2.87
C PRO A 458 28.58 16.55 -4.38
N ASP A 459 28.76 17.79 -4.84
CA ASP A 459 28.72 18.18 -6.25
C ASP A 459 29.73 17.41 -7.11
N ARG A 460 30.86 17.04 -6.52
CA ARG A 460 31.95 16.29 -7.18
C ARG A 460 31.69 14.80 -7.32
N HIS A 461 30.68 14.28 -6.63
CA HIS A 461 30.31 12.87 -6.59
C HIS A 461 29.12 12.54 -7.49
N LEU A 462 28.56 13.54 -8.18
CA LEU A 462 27.29 13.42 -8.90
C LEU A 462 27.46 13.70 -10.38
N ALA A 463 26.77 12.91 -11.20
CA ALA A 463 26.58 13.18 -12.62
C ALA A 463 25.15 12.83 -13.03
N LEU A 464 24.52 13.68 -13.84
CA LEU A 464 23.13 13.52 -14.28
C LEU A 464 23.05 13.77 -15.78
N ILE A 465 22.58 12.77 -16.52
CA ILE A 465 22.31 12.86 -17.96
C ILE A 465 20.84 12.54 -18.25
N ARG A 466 20.33 13.02 -19.38
CA ARG A 466 18.96 12.74 -19.83
C ARG A 466 18.88 12.45 -21.33
N SER A 467 17.94 11.58 -21.67
CA SER A 467 17.40 11.43 -23.02
C SER A 467 16.10 12.25 -23.17
N TRP A 468 15.36 12.04 -24.24
CA TRP A 468 14.01 12.59 -24.42
C TRP A 468 12.95 12.02 -23.45
N ASN A 469 13.19 10.87 -22.80
CA ASN A 469 12.20 10.22 -21.93
C ASN A 469 12.74 9.64 -20.61
N THR A 470 14.06 9.63 -20.39
CA THR A 470 14.68 9.14 -19.13
C THR A 470 15.76 10.09 -18.64
N ALA A 471 16.02 10.07 -17.34
CA ALA A 471 17.19 10.68 -16.72
C ALA A 471 17.92 9.62 -15.88
N THR A 472 19.25 9.59 -15.97
CA THR A 472 20.10 8.67 -15.21
C THR A 472 21.03 9.46 -14.31
N LEU A 473 20.87 9.28 -13.00
CA LEU A 473 21.74 9.84 -11.97
C LEU A 473 22.82 8.82 -11.61
N LEU A 474 24.07 9.27 -11.65
CA LEU A 474 25.21 8.57 -11.10
C LEU A 474 25.63 9.21 -9.77
N VAL A 475 25.85 8.37 -8.76
CA VAL A 475 26.36 8.75 -7.44
C VAL A 475 27.61 7.93 -7.18
N ALA A 476 28.78 8.57 -7.25
CA ALA A 476 30.07 7.92 -7.07
C ALA A 476 30.51 7.94 -5.60
N LYS A 477 31.13 6.85 -5.15
CA LYS A 477 31.69 6.79 -3.79
C LYS A 477 32.88 7.74 -3.60
N SER A 478 33.70 7.89 -4.63
CA SER A 478 34.79 8.86 -4.72
C SER A 478 34.46 9.95 -5.74
N PRO A 479 35.06 11.16 -5.64
CA PRO A 479 34.84 12.22 -6.62
C PRO A 479 35.15 11.77 -8.05
N PHE A 480 34.31 12.19 -9.01
CA PHE A 480 34.59 11.95 -10.44
C PHE A 480 35.89 12.63 -10.86
N LYS A 481 36.71 11.89 -11.60
CA LYS A 481 38.00 12.35 -12.15
C LYS A 481 37.75 13.11 -13.46
N GLY A 482 38.76 13.87 -13.91
CA GLY A 482 38.69 14.58 -15.19
C GLY A 482 38.47 13.64 -16.39
N GLU A 483 39.05 12.44 -16.33
CA GLU A 483 38.85 11.37 -17.32
C GLU A 483 37.40 10.88 -17.35
N ASP A 484 36.79 10.63 -16.18
CA ASP A 484 35.37 10.23 -16.08
C ASP A 484 34.45 11.29 -16.69
N ILE A 485 34.71 12.58 -16.41
CA ILE A 485 33.93 13.70 -16.95
C ILE A 485 34.06 13.77 -18.47
N ALA A 486 35.26 13.54 -19.03
CA ALA A 486 35.48 13.50 -20.47
C ALA A 486 34.71 12.34 -21.12
N VAL A 487 34.70 11.16 -20.49
CA VAL A 487 33.92 9.99 -20.93
C VAL A 487 32.42 10.30 -20.91
N ILE A 488 31.90 10.91 -19.84
CA ILE A 488 30.48 11.29 -19.74
C ILE A 488 30.11 12.26 -20.87
N ARG A 489 30.95 13.26 -21.14
CA ARG A 489 30.73 14.24 -22.23
C ARG A 489 30.75 13.58 -23.61
N SER A 490 31.71 12.69 -23.88
CA SER A 490 31.77 11.95 -25.15
C SER A 490 30.55 11.06 -25.33
N PHE A 491 30.19 10.30 -24.29
CA PHE A 491 29.03 9.41 -24.33
C PHE A 491 27.73 10.17 -24.59
N ALA A 492 27.53 11.32 -23.94
CA ALA A 492 26.36 12.16 -24.14
C ALA A 492 26.29 12.68 -25.58
N ALA A 493 27.41 13.19 -26.12
CA ALA A 493 27.49 13.70 -27.48
C ALA A 493 27.26 12.61 -28.54
N GLU A 494 27.86 11.43 -28.39
CA GLU A 494 27.71 10.27 -29.29
C GLU A 494 26.25 9.77 -29.37
N ASN A 495 25.50 9.92 -28.28
CA ASN A 495 24.14 9.41 -28.15
C ASN A 495 23.07 10.50 -28.19
N PHE A 496 23.41 11.75 -28.50
CA PHE A 496 22.47 12.88 -28.48
C PHE A 496 21.70 12.98 -27.15
N PHE A 497 22.39 12.74 -26.04
CA PHE A 497 21.88 12.93 -24.69
C PHE A 497 22.35 14.28 -24.15
N ASP A 498 21.52 14.88 -23.30
CA ASP A 498 21.87 16.13 -22.64
C ASP A 498 22.47 15.84 -21.27
N ILE A 499 23.48 16.63 -20.91
CA ILE A 499 24.03 16.63 -19.56
C ILE A 499 23.27 17.67 -18.75
N SER A 500 22.71 17.25 -17.63
CA SER A 500 22.06 18.15 -16.67
C SER A 500 22.97 18.47 -15.48
N TRP A 501 23.92 17.59 -15.13
CA TRP A 501 24.95 17.89 -14.15
C TRP A 501 26.21 17.05 -14.37
N VAL A 502 27.38 17.67 -14.27
CA VAL A 502 28.69 17.03 -14.04
C VAL A 502 29.57 18.03 -13.29
N PRO A 503 30.62 17.61 -12.56
CA PRO A 503 31.51 18.56 -11.90
C PRO A 503 32.12 19.54 -12.92
N GLY A 504 32.06 20.84 -12.61
CA GLY A 504 32.55 21.91 -13.49
C GLY A 504 31.69 22.19 -14.73
N ILE A 505 30.42 21.78 -14.74
CA ILE A 505 29.46 22.10 -15.81
C ILE A 505 29.19 23.61 -15.90
N SER A 506 28.92 24.09 -17.12
CA SER A 506 28.54 25.48 -17.40
C SER A 506 27.19 25.56 -18.13
N ALA A 507 26.54 26.74 -18.12
CA ALA A 507 25.27 26.95 -18.82
C ALA A 507 25.37 26.75 -20.34
N SER A 508 26.56 26.86 -20.93
CA SER A 508 26.78 26.57 -22.36
C SER A 508 26.84 25.08 -22.67
N ASP A 509 26.96 24.20 -21.67
CA ASP A 509 27.12 22.76 -21.85
C ASP A 509 25.80 21.98 -21.90
N VAL A 510 24.67 22.64 -21.62
CA VAL A 510 23.38 21.98 -21.37
C VAL A 510 22.36 22.26 -22.47
N ASN A 511 21.38 21.36 -22.61
CA ASN A 511 20.20 21.54 -23.46
C ASN A 511 20.51 21.69 -24.97
N HIS A 512 21.35 20.81 -25.52
CA HIS A 512 21.80 20.85 -26.92
C HIS A 512 20.96 19.96 -27.84
N PHE A 513 20.64 18.74 -27.40
CA PHE A 513 20.09 17.70 -28.27
C PHE A 513 18.57 17.55 -28.10
N ASN A 514 18.09 17.31 -26.88
CA ASN A 514 16.68 17.19 -26.54
C ASN A 514 16.23 18.52 -25.92
N GLN A 515 16.15 19.55 -26.77
CA GLN A 515 15.96 20.94 -26.36
C GLN A 515 14.61 21.16 -25.64
N LEU A 516 14.68 21.72 -24.45
CA LEU A 516 13.56 22.22 -23.64
C LEU A 516 13.58 23.75 -23.64
N ASP A 517 12.45 24.39 -23.34
CA ASP A 517 12.39 25.86 -23.20
C ASP A 517 13.38 26.40 -22.15
N GLN A 518 13.59 25.62 -21.09
CA GLN A 518 14.56 25.85 -20.02
C GLN A 518 15.13 24.49 -19.58
N GLU A 519 16.40 24.46 -19.16
CA GLU A 519 16.99 23.25 -18.58
C GLU A 519 16.69 23.20 -17.08
N TYR A 520 15.47 22.76 -16.76
CA TYR A 520 14.96 22.65 -15.39
C TYR A 520 15.77 21.71 -14.47
N LEU A 521 16.39 20.65 -15.00
CA LEU A 521 17.21 19.74 -14.20
C LEU A 521 18.55 20.35 -13.84
N TYR A 522 19.18 21.08 -14.77
CA TYR A 522 20.41 21.82 -14.52
C TYR A 522 20.20 22.96 -13.52
N GLU A 523 19.15 23.77 -13.71
CA GLU A 523 18.81 24.84 -12.77
C GLU A 523 18.47 24.28 -11.38
N GLY A 524 17.72 23.17 -11.34
CA GLY A 524 17.40 22.49 -10.09
C GLY A 524 18.64 21.88 -9.43
N ALA A 525 19.56 21.29 -10.20
CA ALA A 525 20.81 20.75 -9.67
C ALA A 525 21.70 21.86 -9.09
N LEU A 526 21.84 22.98 -9.80
CA LEU A 526 22.58 24.16 -9.33
C LEU A 526 22.00 24.70 -8.02
N ALA A 527 20.67 24.81 -7.94
CA ALA A 527 20.00 25.30 -6.73
C ALA A 527 20.12 24.31 -5.56
N LEU A 528 20.01 23.00 -5.81
CA LEU A 528 20.11 21.96 -4.78
C LEU A 528 21.52 21.79 -4.23
N LEU A 529 22.55 22.00 -5.06
CA LEU A 529 23.96 21.93 -4.64
C LEU A 529 24.47 23.27 -4.09
N GLY A 530 23.75 24.36 -4.35
CA GLY A 530 24.09 25.71 -3.89
C GLY A 530 23.53 26.08 -2.51
N PRO A 531 23.79 27.33 -2.07
CA PRO A 531 23.34 27.83 -0.76
C PRO A 531 21.82 28.03 -0.68
N GLU A 532 21.14 28.18 -1.82
CA GLU A 532 19.70 28.41 -1.90
C GLU A 532 18.86 27.11 -1.82
N ARG A 533 19.49 25.96 -1.55
CA ARG A 533 18.84 24.65 -1.54
C ARG A 533 17.52 24.61 -0.75
N ALA A 534 17.52 25.12 0.48
CA ALA A 534 16.33 25.08 1.34
C ALA A 534 15.18 25.91 0.75
N ASP A 535 15.50 27.13 0.30
CA ASP A 535 14.54 28.06 -0.31
C ASP A 535 14.03 27.54 -1.66
N PHE A 536 14.89 26.88 -2.45
CA PHE A 536 14.50 26.23 -3.70
C PHE A 536 13.52 25.09 -3.43
N ILE A 537 13.86 24.19 -2.50
CA ILE A 537 12.96 23.09 -2.11
C ILE A 537 11.62 23.65 -1.63
N GLU A 538 11.58 24.71 -0.80
CA GLU A 538 10.31 25.26 -0.31
C GLU A 538 9.47 25.94 -1.42
N ARG A 539 10.11 26.66 -2.35
CA ARG A 539 9.40 27.43 -3.39
C ARG A 539 9.08 26.65 -4.65
N TYR A 540 9.76 25.54 -4.90
CA TYR A 540 9.56 24.74 -6.11
C TYR A 540 8.11 24.25 -6.26
N LYS A 541 7.66 24.04 -7.50
CA LYS A 541 6.27 23.68 -7.80
C LYS A 541 5.83 22.35 -7.17
N PHE A 542 6.77 21.42 -7.01
CA PHE A 542 6.53 20.06 -6.53
C PHE A 542 7.27 19.77 -5.22
N ALA A 543 6.77 18.81 -4.44
CA ALA A 543 7.43 18.37 -3.20
C ALA A 543 8.67 17.51 -3.52
N ILE A 544 9.83 18.15 -3.55
CA ILE A 544 11.13 17.54 -3.88
C ILE A 544 12.06 17.35 -2.67
N ALA A 545 11.54 17.47 -1.45
CA ALA A 545 12.32 17.23 -0.24
C ALA A 545 12.80 15.77 -0.19
N PRO A 546 14.01 15.50 0.34
CA PRO A 546 14.55 14.13 0.45
C PRO A 546 13.58 13.17 1.14
N ALA A 547 13.43 11.96 0.59
CA ALA A 547 12.64 10.89 1.22
C ALA A 547 13.48 10.17 2.29
N THR A 548 12.85 9.78 3.40
CA THR A 548 13.52 9.06 4.52
C THR A 548 12.73 7.82 4.88
N ASP A 549 13.32 6.86 5.60
CA ASP A 549 12.59 5.68 6.08
C ASP A 549 11.43 6.03 7.03
N ASN A 550 11.45 7.20 7.67
CA ASN A 550 10.34 7.70 8.47
C ASN A 550 9.22 8.37 7.63
N ARG A 551 9.52 8.80 6.41
CA ARG A 551 8.59 9.37 5.42
C ARG A 551 8.95 8.85 4.01
N PRO A 552 8.73 7.55 3.72
CA PRO A 552 9.23 6.89 2.51
C PRO A 552 8.31 7.15 1.30
N TYR A 553 7.76 8.36 1.18
CA TYR A 553 6.83 8.70 0.09
C TYR A 553 7.60 9.40 -1.02
N PHE A 554 8.44 8.64 -1.74
CA PHE A 554 9.27 9.20 -2.82
C PHE A 554 8.42 9.81 -3.94
N PHE A 555 7.29 9.19 -4.29
CA PHE A 555 6.40 9.68 -5.36
C PHE A 555 5.38 10.74 -4.91
N ASP A 556 5.40 11.17 -3.65
CA ASP A 556 4.62 12.32 -3.19
C ASP A 556 5.25 13.62 -3.68
N PHE A 557 4.61 14.23 -4.69
CA PHE A 557 5.02 15.50 -5.29
C PHE A 557 4.00 16.62 -5.07
N PHE A 558 2.88 16.33 -4.41
CA PHE A 558 1.75 17.24 -4.34
C PHE A 558 2.04 18.47 -3.46
N ARG A 559 1.57 19.65 -3.90
CA ARG A 559 1.59 20.89 -3.11
C ARG A 559 0.28 21.66 -3.29
N TRP A 560 -0.33 22.02 -2.16
CA TRP A 560 -1.54 22.84 -2.15
C TRP A 560 -1.36 24.19 -2.84
N ARG A 561 -0.18 24.81 -2.73
CA ARG A 561 0.14 26.09 -3.38
C ARG A 561 0.11 26.01 -4.92
N ALA A 562 0.41 24.84 -5.49
CA ALA A 562 0.43 24.62 -6.94
C ALA A 562 -0.97 24.28 -7.52
N LEU A 563 -1.92 23.89 -6.67
CA LEU A 563 -3.24 23.41 -7.11
C LEU A 563 -4.04 24.44 -7.94
N PRO A 564 -4.15 25.74 -7.55
CA PRO A 564 -4.91 26.72 -8.33
C PRO A 564 -4.36 26.89 -9.75
N GLU A 565 -3.03 26.92 -9.89
CA GLU A 565 -2.35 27.05 -11.18
C GLU A 565 -2.57 25.80 -12.06
N LEU A 566 -2.40 24.61 -11.49
CA LEU A 566 -2.60 23.34 -12.21
C LEU A 566 -4.05 23.14 -12.66
N LEU A 567 -5.02 23.57 -11.85
CA LEU A 567 -6.44 23.57 -12.20
C LEU A 567 -6.75 24.60 -13.31
N ALA A 568 -6.14 25.78 -13.27
CA ALA A 568 -6.30 26.78 -14.32
C ALA A 568 -5.76 26.27 -15.67
N LEU A 569 -4.68 25.49 -15.64
CA LEU A 569 -4.05 24.86 -16.80
C LEU A 569 -4.62 23.47 -17.13
N ARG A 570 -5.78 23.07 -16.59
CA ARG A 570 -6.32 21.70 -16.73
C ARG A 570 -6.48 21.24 -18.19
N THR A 571 -6.82 22.15 -19.11
CA THR A 571 -6.98 21.86 -20.54
C THR A 571 -5.67 21.93 -21.33
N GLN A 572 -4.58 22.38 -20.70
CA GLN A 572 -3.25 22.56 -21.30
C GLN A 572 -2.22 21.58 -20.70
N GLY A 573 -2.68 20.45 -20.14
CA GLY A 573 -1.82 19.43 -19.54
C GLY A 573 -1.63 19.52 -18.03
N GLY A 574 -2.11 20.59 -17.37
CA GLY A 574 -2.07 20.73 -15.91
C GLY A 574 -2.80 19.61 -15.15
N ALA A 575 -3.82 19.00 -15.78
CA ALA A 575 -4.53 17.84 -15.26
C ALA A 575 -3.67 16.57 -15.20
N ALA A 576 -2.83 16.33 -16.20
CA ALA A 576 -1.88 15.19 -16.20
C ALA A 576 -0.74 15.40 -15.20
N MET A 577 -0.49 16.66 -14.83
CA MET A 577 0.50 17.03 -13.83
C MET A 577 0.00 16.89 -12.39
N LEU A 578 -1.31 16.78 -12.16
CA LEU A 578 -1.87 16.65 -10.82
C LEU A 578 -1.65 15.24 -10.27
N ASP A 579 -1.24 15.18 -9.01
CA ASP A 579 -1.18 13.94 -8.24
C ASP A 579 -2.60 13.57 -7.79
N TRP A 580 -3.28 12.77 -8.63
CA TRP A 580 -4.68 12.42 -8.42
C TRP A 580 -4.89 11.56 -7.19
N SER A 581 -3.91 10.73 -6.82
CA SER A 581 -4.02 9.86 -5.66
C SER A 581 -4.15 10.64 -4.36
N TYR A 582 -3.38 11.72 -4.21
CA TYR A 582 -3.51 12.60 -3.06
C TYR A 582 -4.90 13.26 -3.00
N LEU A 583 -5.40 13.79 -4.11
CA LEU A 583 -6.73 14.44 -4.17
C LEU A 583 -7.88 13.46 -3.93
N ILE A 584 -7.80 12.25 -4.48
CA ILE A 584 -8.76 11.18 -4.23
C ILE A 584 -8.78 10.87 -2.73
N LEU A 585 -7.61 10.71 -2.10
CA LEU A 585 -7.52 10.42 -0.67
C LEU A 585 -8.17 11.52 0.20
N VAL A 586 -7.91 12.80 -0.09
CA VAL A 586 -8.56 13.92 0.61
C VAL A 586 -10.06 13.96 0.35
N THR A 587 -10.50 13.72 -0.88
CA THR A 587 -11.93 13.71 -1.23
C THR A 587 -12.64 12.57 -0.52
N THR A 588 -12.04 11.37 -0.47
CA THR A 588 -12.54 10.23 0.29
C THR A 588 -12.59 10.54 1.79
N LEU A 589 -11.61 11.26 2.35
CA LEU A 589 -11.66 11.71 3.75
C LEU A 589 -12.88 12.61 4.01
N VAL A 590 -13.10 13.60 3.15
CA VAL A 590 -14.24 14.53 3.28
C VAL A 590 -15.56 13.77 3.16
N GLN A 591 -15.69 12.88 2.18
CA GLN A 591 -16.88 12.04 2.01
C GLN A 591 -17.10 11.13 3.23
N ALA A 592 -16.05 10.46 3.71
CA ALA A 592 -16.10 9.60 4.89
C ALA A 592 -16.50 10.40 6.14
N ALA A 593 -16.00 11.63 6.30
CA ALA A 593 -16.35 12.51 7.41
C ALA A 593 -17.82 12.93 7.37
N ILE A 594 -18.33 13.32 6.19
CA ILE A 594 -19.74 13.67 6.00
C ILE A 594 -20.62 12.45 6.27
N LEU A 595 -20.31 11.29 5.68
CA LEU A 595 -21.10 10.07 5.86
C LEU A 595 -21.06 9.59 7.31
N SER A 596 -19.90 9.64 7.97
CA SER A 596 -19.76 9.33 9.40
C SER A 596 -20.59 10.29 10.26
N ALA A 597 -20.55 11.59 9.98
CA ALA A 597 -21.36 12.57 10.68
C ALA A 597 -22.86 12.30 10.47
N VAL A 598 -23.30 11.98 9.26
CA VAL A 598 -24.69 11.61 8.98
C VAL A 598 -25.07 10.34 9.73
N LEU A 599 -24.29 9.27 9.67
CA LEU A 599 -24.59 8.00 10.37
C LEU A 599 -24.62 8.16 11.90
N ILE A 600 -23.76 9.01 12.46
CA ILE A 600 -23.72 9.32 13.88
C ILE A 600 -24.83 10.32 14.27
N LEU A 601 -25.22 11.29 13.44
CA LEU A 601 -26.19 12.31 13.87
C LEU A 601 -27.64 11.95 13.51
N LEU A 602 -27.86 11.19 12.43
CA LEU A 602 -29.20 10.86 11.92
C LEU A 602 -30.10 10.14 12.95
N PRO A 603 -29.65 9.12 13.70
CA PRO A 603 -30.52 8.47 14.67
C PRO A 603 -30.79 9.34 15.91
N LEU A 604 -29.95 10.33 16.22
CA LEU A 604 -30.24 11.35 17.25
C LEU A 604 -31.33 12.31 16.79
N TRP A 605 -31.34 12.68 15.51
CA TRP A 605 -32.35 13.57 14.93
C TRP A 605 -33.73 12.91 14.85
N ILE A 606 -33.78 11.62 14.49
CA ILE A 606 -35.02 10.83 14.40
C ILE A 606 -35.63 10.61 15.80
N ARG A 607 -34.81 10.41 16.84
CA ARG A 607 -35.28 10.27 18.23
C ARG A 607 -35.05 11.57 19.02
N ARG A 608 -35.94 12.56 18.84
CA ARG A 608 -35.83 13.91 19.44
C ARG A 608 -35.61 13.93 20.97
N ASP A 609 -36.12 12.93 21.71
CA ASP A 609 -35.89 12.77 23.17
C ASP A 609 -34.44 12.41 23.55
N ALA A 610 -33.62 12.01 22.58
CA ALA A 610 -32.23 11.60 22.79
C ALA A 610 -31.24 12.80 22.77
N LEU A 611 -31.62 13.93 22.16
CA LEU A 611 -30.74 15.10 21.99
C LEU A 611 -30.36 15.76 23.32
N GLY A 612 -31.30 15.90 24.26
CA GLY A 612 -31.03 16.46 25.59
C GLY A 612 -30.12 15.58 26.46
N LYS A 613 -30.10 14.25 26.22
CA LYS A 613 -29.22 13.29 26.91
C LYS A 613 -27.86 13.11 26.20
N ALA A 614 -27.74 13.58 24.95
CA ALA A 614 -26.54 13.42 24.13
C ALA A 614 -25.35 14.23 24.66
N LEU A 615 -25.57 15.46 25.14
CA LEU A 615 -24.53 16.31 25.73
C LEU A 615 -23.85 15.67 26.95
N HIS A 616 -24.60 15.01 27.84
CA HIS A 616 -24.01 14.27 28.98
C HIS A 616 -23.28 12.99 28.58
N ARG A 617 -23.52 12.48 27.36
CA ARG A 617 -22.94 11.25 26.80
C ARG A 617 -21.82 11.52 25.78
N LEU A 618 -21.58 12.79 25.42
CA LEU A 618 -20.54 13.21 24.48
C LEU A 618 -19.15 12.69 24.89
N ARG A 619 -18.83 12.72 26.20
CA ARG A 619 -17.58 12.17 26.76
C ARG A 619 -17.37 10.68 26.44
N PHE A 620 -18.44 9.88 26.43
CA PHE A 620 -18.35 8.47 26.05
C PHE A 620 -18.11 8.32 24.55
N GLY A 621 -18.78 9.14 23.73
CA GLY A 621 -18.52 9.21 22.29
C GLY A 621 -17.07 9.59 21.98
N LEU A 622 -16.56 10.67 22.60
CA LEU A 622 -15.17 11.13 22.43
C LEU A 622 -14.14 10.08 22.87
N TYR A 623 -14.44 9.31 23.93
CA TYR A 623 -13.60 8.19 24.35
C TYR A 623 -13.46 7.12 23.25
N PHE A 624 -14.59 6.66 22.68
CA PHE A 624 -14.56 5.64 21.62
C PHE A 624 -13.99 6.20 20.29
N LEU A 625 -14.20 7.49 20.01
CA LEU A 625 -13.57 8.18 18.88
C LEU A 625 -12.04 8.20 19.04
N ALA A 626 -11.54 8.61 20.21
CA ALA A 626 -10.11 8.66 20.49
C ALA A 626 -9.47 7.27 20.43
N LEU A 627 -10.12 6.23 20.96
CA LEU A 627 -9.63 4.86 20.86
C LEU A 627 -9.56 4.36 19.41
N GLY A 628 -10.62 4.57 18.63
CA GLY A 628 -10.66 4.13 17.23
C GLY A 628 -9.59 4.81 16.37
N LEU A 629 -9.35 6.11 16.57
CA LEU A 629 -8.27 6.85 15.92
C LEU A 629 -6.89 6.36 16.38
N ALA A 630 -6.67 6.26 17.70
CA ALA A 630 -5.37 5.93 18.25
C ALA A 630 -4.93 4.50 17.88
N PHE A 631 -5.86 3.54 17.90
CA PHE A 631 -5.57 2.16 17.54
C PHE A 631 -5.10 2.05 16.09
N LEU A 632 -5.90 2.59 15.16
CA LEU A 632 -5.61 2.51 13.72
C LEU A 632 -4.38 3.34 13.33
N PHE A 633 -4.10 4.46 13.99
CA PHE A 633 -2.86 5.23 13.75
C PHE A 633 -1.61 4.42 14.08
N ILE A 634 -1.59 3.74 15.23
CA ILE A 634 -0.46 2.85 15.57
C ILE A 634 -0.40 1.67 14.61
N GLU A 635 -1.52 1.01 14.36
CA GLU A 635 -1.57 -0.17 13.49
C GLU A 635 -1.06 0.15 12.08
N ILE A 636 -1.50 1.24 11.46
CA ILE A 636 -1.09 1.65 10.11
C ILE A 636 0.38 2.06 10.09
N ALA A 637 0.83 2.87 11.05
CA ALA A 637 2.24 3.25 11.13
C ALA A 637 3.16 2.02 11.31
N PHE A 638 2.68 0.98 12.00
CA PHE A 638 3.39 -0.28 12.14
C PHE A 638 3.34 -1.09 10.84
N ILE A 639 2.18 -1.24 10.20
CA ILE A 639 2.07 -1.90 8.89
C ILE A 639 3.14 -1.33 7.96
N GLN A 640 3.17 -0.01 7.83
CA GLN A 640 4.07 0.73 6.94
C GLN A 640 5.54 0.48 7.30
N ARG A 641 5.94 0.60 8.58
CA ARG A 641 7.33 0.33 9.02
C ARG A 641 7.76 -1.13 8.82
N PHE A 642 6.85 -2.07 9.05
CA PHE A 642 7.12 -3.49 8.89
C PHE A 642 7.15 -3.92 7.41
N VAL A 643 6.68 -3.09 6.47
CA VAL A 643 6.93 -3.30 5.02
C VAL A 643 8.43 -3.41 4.74
N LEU A 644 9.24 -2.50 5.30
CA LEU A 644 10.70 -2.53 5.15
C LEU A 644 11.29 -3.85 5.68
N PHE A 645 10.84 -4.28 6.86
CA PHE A 645 11.39 -5.47 7.51
C PHE A 645 10.97 -6.78 6.84
N LEU A 646 9.71 -6.87 6.40
CA LEU A 646 9.12 -8.07 5.78
C LEU A 646 9.33 -8.10 4.26
N GLY A 647 9.83 -7.02 3.64
CA GLY A 647 10.21 -6.96 2.23
C GLY A 647 9.05 -6.94 1.23
N HIS A 648 7.79 -7.01 1.66
CA HIS A 648 6.65 -6.91 0.74
C HIS A 648 5.42 -6.27 1.40
N PRO A 649 4.79 -5.24 0.79
CA PRO A 649 3.65 -4.54 1.37
C PRO A 649 2.48 -5.46 1.72
N PHE A 650 2.13 -6.40 0.84
CA PHE A 650 0.98 -7.28 1.05
C PHE A 650 1.21 -8.28 2.20
N TYR A 651 2.44 -8.80 2.36
CA TYR A 651 2.77 -9.69 3.48
C TYR A 651 2.83 -8.92 4.79
N ALA A 652 3.39 -7.72 4.76
CA ALA A 652 3.42 -6.84 5.92
C ALA A 652 2.01 -6.49 6.40
N VAL A 653 1.12 -6.06 5.51
CA VAL A 653 -0.29 -5.83 5.85
C VAL A 653 -0.90 -7.07 6.49
N ALA A 654 -0.78 -8.25 5.86
CA ALA A 654 -1.40 -9.47 6.36
C ALA A 654 -0.85 -9.92 7.73
N VAL A 655 0.47 -9.96 7.89
CA VAL A 655 1.14 -10.40 9.12
C VAL A 655 0.92 -9.42 10.26
N VAL A 656 1.08 -8.11 9.98
CA VAL A 656 0.94 -7.07 10.99
C VAL A 656 -0.51 -6.98 11.44
N LEU A 657 -1.46 -6.91 10.51
CA LEU A 657 -2.90 -6.89 10.81
C LEU A 657 -3.31 -8.14 11.59
N ALA A 658 -2.91 -9.34 11.14
CA ALA A 658 -3.23 -10.57 11.87
C ALA A 658 -2.60 -10.59 13.28
N GLY A 659 -1.37 -10.09 13.43
CA GLY A 659 -0.71 -9.93 14.72
C GLY A 659 -1.48 -8.99 15.64
N PHE A 660 -1.76 -7.76 15.18
CA PHE A 660 -2.50 -6.77 15.96
C PHE A 660 -3.86 -7.30 16.38
N LEU A 661 -4.63 -7.88 15.46
CA LEU A 661 -5.96 -8.42 15.76
C LEU A 661 -5.89 -9.61 16.73
N ALA A 662 -5.01 -10.61 16.49
CA ALA A 662 -4.91 -11.78 17.34
C ALA A 662 -4.50 -11.42 18.78
N PHE A 663 -3.47 -10.59 18.93
CA PHE A 663 -2.97 -10.20 20.26
C PHE A 663 -3.90 -9.19 20.94
N ALA A 664 -4.55 -8.28 20.21
CA ALA A 664 -5.61 -7.44 20.77
C ALA A 664 -6.82 -8.28 21.24
N GLY A 665 -7.15 -9.35 20.52
CA GLY A 665 -8.16 -10.33 20.93
C GLY A 665 -7.82 -11.01 22.25
N LEU A 666 -6.55 -11.41 22.42
CA LEU A 666 -6.04 -11.92 23.70
C LEU A 666 -6.09 -10.84 24.80
N GLY A 667 -5.71 -9.60 24.48
CA GLY A 667 -5.83 -8.43 25.35
C GLY A 667 -7.26 -8.22 25.88
N SER A 668 -8.25 -8.35 24.99
CA SER A 668 -9.66 -8.29 25.35
C SER A 668 -10.08 -9.42 26.30
N ALA A 669 -9.58 -10.64 26.11
CA ALA A 669 -9.84 -11.75 27.01
C ALA A 669 -9.20 -11.52 28.40
N VAL A 670 -7.99 -10.95 28.46
CA VAL A 670 -7.34 -10.55 29.71
C VAL A 670 -8.13 -9.43 30.40
N ALA A 671 -8.60 -8.43 29.66
CA ALA A 671 -9.47 -7.37 30.17
C ALA A 671 -10.77 -7.93 30.80
N ALA A 672 -11.37 -8.96 30.18
CA ALA A 672 -12.54 -9.63 30.75
C ALA A 672 -12.23 -10.33 32.09
N ARG A 673 -11.06 -10.99 32.20
CA ARG A 673 -10.60 -11.62 33.45
C ARG A 673 -10.29 -10.58 34.53
N TRP A 674 -9.68 -9.45 34.15
CA TRP A 674 -9.41 -8.33 35.05
C TRP A 674 -10.71 -7.76 35.63
N ALA A 675 -11.70 -7.48 34.77
CA ALA A 675 -12.98 -6.95 35.20
C ALA A 675 -13.75 -7.91 36.14
N ALA A 676 -13.56 -9.21 35.97
CA ALA A 676 -14.14 -10.24 36.84
C ALA A 676 -13.44 -10.34 38.22
N THR A 677 -12.13 -10.11 38.29
CA THR A 677 -11.33 -10.27 39.51
C THR A 677 -11.29 -9.02 40.39
N VAL A 678 -11.09 -7.84 39.80
CA VAL A 678 -10.89 -6.57 40.53
C VAL A 678 -12.20 -5.77 40.67
N GLY A 679 -13.28 -6.25 40.04
CA GLY A 679 -14.60 -5.61 40.06
C GLY A 679 -14.74 -4.45 39.06
N ARG A 680 -15.98 -4.19 38.64
CA ARG A 680 -16.33 -3.23 37.56
C ARG A 680 -15.94 -1.76 37.85
N GLY A 681 -15.74 -1.40 39.12
CA GLY A 681 -15.28 -0.07 39.53
C GLY A 681 -13.82 0.23 39.15
N SER A 682 -13.03 -0.79 38.80
CA SER A 682 -11.61 -0.65 38.44
C SER A 682 -11.35 -0.45 36.94
N ALA A 683 -12.40 -0.42 36.10
CA ALA A 683 -12.25 -0.36 34.64
C ALA A 683 -11.37 0.82 34.18
N VAL A 684 -11.56 2.00 34.78
CA VAL A 684 -10.75 3.20 34.46
C VAL A 684 -9.28 3.02 34.87
N ARG A 685 -8.99 2.30 35.96
CA ARG A 685 -7.61 1.98 36.37
C ARG A 685 -6.96 0.99 35.41
N GLY A 686 -7.72 -0.02 34.97
CA GLY A 686 -7.25 -0.97 33.95
C GLY A 686 -6.95 -0.28 32.62
N ILE A 687 -7.82 0.64 32.19
CA ILE A 687 -7.59 1.47 30.99
C ILE A 687 -6.34 2.34 31.17
N ALA A 688 -6.21 3.05 32.29
CA ALA A 688 -5.06 3.93 32.55
C ALA A 688 -3.73 3.16 32.59
N LEU A 689 -3.71 1.96 33.20
CA LEU A 689 -2.55 1.09 33.20
C LEU A 689 -2.19 0.62 31.79
N ALA A 690 -3.17 0.12 31.03
CA ALA A 690 -2.95 -0.32 29.65
C ALA A 690 -2.41 0.83 28.78
N VAL A 691 -3.02 2.01 28.87
CA VAL A 691 -2.57 3.22 28.16
C VAL A 691 -1.15 3.64 28.56
N GLY A 692 -0.81 3.57 29.85
CA GLY A 692 0.55 3.86 30.31
C GLY A 692 1.58 2.90 29.71
N VAL A 693 1.27 1.60 29.66
CA VAL A 693 2.13 0.61 29.01
C VAL A 693 2.22 0.83 27.50
N ILE A 694 1.11 1.13 26.83
CA ILE A 694 1.09 1.47 25.39
C ILE A 694 2.02 2.65 25.10
N ALA A 695 1.94 3.73 25.89
CA ALA A 695 2.78 4.91 25.70
C ALA A 695 4.27 4.60 25.86
N VAL A 696 4.66 3.82 26.88
CA VAL A 696 6.05 3.40 27.11
C VAL A 696 6.56 2.50 25.99
N LEU A 697 5.77 1.49 25.59
CA LEU A 697 6.15 0.58 24.51
C LEU A 697 6.26 1.31 23.17
N ALA A 698 5.29 2.17 22.83
CA ALA A 698 5.31 2.95 21.60
C ALA A 698 6.54 3.88 21.55
N ALA A 699 6.84 4.59 22.64
CA ALA A 699 8.04 5.43 22.73
C ALA A 699 9.33 4.59 22.60
N THR A 700 9.39 3.41 23.22
CA THR A 700 10.53 2.49 23.09
C THR A 700 10.69 2.03 21.64
N TYR A 701 9.61 1.67 20.97
CA TYR A 701 9.62 1.23 19.57
C TYR A 701 9.98 2.34 18.60
N LEU A 702 9.60 3.58 18.86
CA LEU A 702 10.04 4.72 18.05
C LEU A 702 11.56 4.87 18.02
N LEU A 703 12.23 4.59 19.14
CA LEU A 703 13.69 4.69 19.26
C LEU A 703 14.43 3.41 18.83
N ALA A 704 13.87 2.24 19.14
CA ALA A 704 14.57 0.97 19.00
C ALA A 704 14.32 0.26 17.66
N LEU A 705 13.13 0.39 17.05
CA LEU A 705 12.79 -0.38 15.84
C LEU A 705 13.76 -0.17 14.67
N PRO A 706 14.22 1.05 14.33
CA PRO A 706 15.17 1.23 13.23
C PRO A 706 16.43 0.38 13.39
N SER A 707 17.09 0.46 14.55
CA SER A 707 18.30 -0.32 14.84
C SER A 707 18.04 -1.82 14.95
N VAL A 708 16.84 -2.24 15.38
CA VAL A 708 16.45 -3.65 15.40
C VAL A 708 16.28 -4.18 13.98
N PHE A 709 15.63 -3.43 13.09
CA PHE A 709 15.44 -3.84 11.70
C PHE A 709 16.76 -3.93 10.96
N GLU A 710 17.65 -2.94 11.09
CA GLU A 710 19.00 -2.97 10.51
C GLU A 710 19.74 -4.28 10.81
N ARG A 711 19.69 -4.77 12.06
CA ARG A 711 20.40 -5.99 12.48
C ARG A 711 19.71 -7.28 12.10
N LEU A 712 18.39 -7.25 11.89
CA LEU A 712 17.57 -8.44 11.67
C LEU A 712 17.10 -8.59 10.22
N LEU A 713 17.40 -7.63 9.33
CA LEU A 713 17.03 -7.64 7.92
C LEU A 713 17.55 -8.87 7.15
N ALA A 714 18.65 -9.48 7.59
CA ALA A 714 19.26 -10.65 6.95
C ALA A 714 18.57 -11.99 7.25
N PHE A 715 17.61 -12.01 8.18
CA PHE A 715 16.95 -13.26 8.56
C PHE A 715 16.00 -13.75 7.46
N PRO A 716 15.77 -15.07 7.34
CA PRO A 716 14.80 -15.63 6.41
C PRO A 716 13.38 -15.18 6.77
N ASP A 717 12.49 -15.16 5.77
CA ASP A 717 11.13 -14.62 5.91
C ASP A 717 10.33 -15.23 7.05
N ALA A 718 10.45 -16.53 7.29
CA ALA A 718 9.79 -17.20 8.41
C ALA A 718 10.23 -16.65 9.78
N ALA A 719 11.53 -16.36 9.93
CA ALA A 719 12.07 -15.77 11.15
C ALA A 719 11.64 -14.31 11.28
N LYS A 720 11.65 -13.54 10.18
CA LYS A 720 11.13 -12.16 10.15
C LYS A 720 9.66 -12.08 10.57
N ILE A 721 8.82 -12.99 10.07
CA ILE A 721 7.40 -13.09 10.46
C ILE A 721 7.28 -13.38 11.96
N ALA A 722 8.03 -14.34 12.48
CA ALA A 722 8.00 -14.67 13.91
C ALA A 722 8.45 -13.49 14.79
N ILE A 723 9.53 -12.81 14.40
CA ILE A 723 10.05 -11.62 15.09
C ILE A 723 9.02 -10.48 15.03
N ALA A 724 8.40 -10.25 13.88
CA ALA A 724 7.37 -9.23 13.72
C ALA A 724 6.18 -9.47 14.65
N LEU A 725 5.67 -10.71 14.69
CA LEU A 725 4.60 -11.09 15.61
C LEU A 725 5.01 -10.91 17.08
N LEU A 726 6.25 -11.25 17.44
CA LEU A 726 6.76 -11.08 18.80
C LEU A 726 6.90 -9.60 19.21
N LEU A 727 7.32 -8.73 18.28
CA LEU A 727 7.39 -7.28 18.50
C LEU A 727 5.99 -6.64 18.57
N ILE A 728 5.02 -7.14 17.81
CA ILE A 728 3.65 -6.62 17.83
C ILE A 728 2.90 -7.08 19.08
N ALA A 729 3.12 -8.32 19.52
CA ALA A 729 2.37 -8.97 20.60
C ALA A 729 2.16 -8.13 21.86
N PRO A 730 3.20 -7.57 22.52
CA PRO A 730 3.00 -6.84 23.77
C PRO A 730 2.17 -5.58 23.55
N LEU A 731 2.47 -4.79 22.52
CA LEU A 731 1.77 -3.55 22.23
C LEU A 731 0.29 -3.82 21.89
N ALA A 732 0.04 -4.76 20.97
CA ALA A 732 -1.31 -5.14 20.55
C ALA A 732 -2.15 -5.71 21.70
N LEU A 733 -1.54 -6.51 22.59
CA LEU A 733 -2.22 -7.05 23.78
C LEU A 733 -2.75 -5.94 24.68
N PHE A 734 -1.95 -4.92 25.00
CA PHE A 734 -2.43 -3.80 25.81
C PHE A 734 -3.41 -2.91 25.04
N MET A 735 -3.24 -2.72 23.73
CA MET A 735 -4.19 -1.99 22.88
C MET A 735 -5.57 -2.65 22.80
N GLY A 736 -5.66 -3.98 22.98
CA GLY A 736 -6.92 -4.71 23.03
C GLY A 736 -7.74 -4.56 24.31
N MET A 737 -7.19 -3.95 25.37
CA MET A 737 -7.86 -3.82 26.68
C MET A 737 -8.83 -2.63 26.80
N PRO A 738 -8.51 -1.40 26.34
CA PRO A 738 -9.32 -0.22 26.61
C PRO A 738 -10.76 -0.31 26.07
N PHE A 739 -10.93 -0.87 24.87
CA PHE A 739 -12.24 -0.96 24.24
C PHE A 739 -13.26 -1.80 25.04
N PRO A 740 -13.00 -3.09 25.36
CA PRO A 740 -13.94 -3.91 26.14
C PRO A 740 -14.12 -3.41 27.59
N LEU A 741 -13.08 -2.85 28.23
CA LEU A 741 -13.21 -2.25 29.56
C LEU A 741 -14.11 -1.00 29.52
N GLY A 742 -13.94 -0.15 28.52
CA GLY A 742 -14.76 1.03 28.29
C GLY A 742 -16.21 0.67 27.99
N LEU A 743 -16.43 -0.33 27.13
CA LEU A 743 -17.78 -0.79 26.78
C LEU A 743 -18.50 -1.41 27.99
N GLY A 744 -17.79 -2.18 28.81
CA GLY A 744 -18.33 -2.69 30.09
C GLY A 744 -18.65 -1.58 31.09
N HIS A 745 -17.80 -0.56 31.17
CA HIS A 745 -18.01 0.60 32.06
C HIS A 745 -19.19 1.47 31.63
N VAL A 746 -19.33 1.73 30.33
CA VAL A 746 -20.43 2.52 29.77
C VAL A 746 -21.74 1.72 29.75
N GLY A 747 -21.69 0.43 29.41
CA GLY A 747 -22.84 -0.47 29.41
C GLY A 747 -23.52 -0.56 30.78
N ALA A 748 -22.74 -0.57 31.87
CA ALA A 748 -23.27 -0.54 33.24
C ALA A 748 -24.05 0.75 33.58
N ARG A 749 -23.84 1.85 32.84
CA ARG A 749 -24.55 3.13 33.03
C ARG A 749 -25.62 3.40 31.97
N SER A 750 -25.47 2.83 30.78
CA SER A 750 -26.38 3.05 29.65
C SER A 750 -26.24 1.93 28.61
N GLU A 751 -26.98 0.83 28.79
CA GLU A 751 -27.03 -0.29 27.83
C GLU A 751 -27.44 0.15 26.41
N THR A 752 -28.31 1.17 26.32
CA THR A 752 -28.76 1.74 25.04
C THR A 752 -27.65 2.47 24.26
N PHE A 753 -26.49 2.72 24.88
CA PHE A 753 -25.35 3.37 24.22
C PHE A 753 -24.33 2.37 23.66
N ILE A 754 -24.47 1.06 23.94
CA ILE A 754 -23.52 0.05 23.42
C ILE A 754 -23.48 0.03 21.88
N PRO A 755 -24.61 0.02 21.15
CA PRO A 755 -24.58 0.10 19.69
C PRO A 755 -23.98 1.41 19.16
N TRP A 756 -24.18 2.51 19.90
CA TRP A 756 -23.63 3.83 19.58
C TRP A 756 -22.12 3.87 19.73
N ALA A 757 -21.58 3.32 20.83
CA ALA A 757 -20.15 3.18 21.04
C ALA A 757 -19.47 2.40 19.91
N TRP A 758 -20.11 1.30 19.48
CA TRP A 758 -19.64 0.51 18.34
C TRP A 758 -19.65 1.31 17.04
N GLY A 759 -20.74 2.02 16.74
CA GLY A 759 -20.85 2.86 15.55
C GLY A 759 -19.85 4.02 15.50
N ILE A 760 -19.64 4.72 16.62
CA ILE A 760 -18.67 5.82 16.72
C ILE A 760 -17.24 5.28 16.54
N ASN A 761 -16.90 4.16 17.18
CA ASN A 761 -15.60 3.53 17.01
C ASN A 761 -15.38 3.09 15.55
N GLY A 762 -16.39 2.48 14.92
CA GLY A 762 -16.34 2.11 13.51
C GLY A 762 -16.09 3.32 12.60
N CYS A 763 -16.83 4.42 12.80
CA CYS A 763 -16.63 5.67 12.05
C CYS A 763 -15.23 6.28 12.30
N ALA A 764 -14.76 6.23 13.54
CA ALA A 764 -13.42 6.68 13.92
C ALA A 764 -12.35 5.90 13.16
N SER A 765 -12.49 4.58 13.07
CA SER A 765 -11.61 3.72 12.29
C SER A 765 -11.62 4.08 10.79
N VAL A 766 -12.78 4.44 10.20
CA VAL A 766 -12.85 4.91 8.78
C VAL A 766 -11.94 6.11 8.59
N LEU A 767 -12.17 7.14 9.41
CA LEU A 767 -11.45 8.40 9.32
C LEU A 767 -9.97 8.19 9.62
N SER A 768 -9.68 7.34 10.60
CA SER A 768 -8.32 7.02 11.01
C SER A 768 -7.52 6.40 9.89
N ALA A 769 -8.09 5.50 9.10
CA ALA A 769 -7.35 4.81 8.05
C ALA A 769 -6.80 5.78 7.01
N ILE A 770 -7.66 6.69 6.53
CA ILE A 770 -7.31 7.72 5.57
C ILE A 770 -6.41 8.79 6.19
N LEU A 771 -6.76 9.24 7.40
CA LEU A 771 -6.04 10.30 8.09
C LEU A 771 -4.64 9.85 8.52
N ALA A 772 -4.45 8.58 8.89
CA ALA A 772 -3.13 8.01 9.21
C ALA A 772 -2.19 8.12 8.02
N THR A 773 -2.63 7.72 6.83
CA THR A 773 -1.82 7.81 5.61
C THR A 773 -1.50 9.27 5.28
N LEU A 774 -2.48 10.18 5.34
CA LEU A 774 -2.23 11.61 5.11
C LEU A 774 -1.25 12.20 6.14
N LEU A 775 -1.39 11.86 7.42
CA LEU A 775 -0.47 12.31 8.46
C LEU A 775 0.92 11.70 8.25
N ALA A 776 1.02 10.41 7.91
CA ALA A 776 2.29 9.75 7.62
C ALA A 776 3.02 10.43 6.46
N MET A 777 2.28 10.82 5.42
CA MET A 777 2.82 11.57 4.30
C MET A 777 3.37 12.94 4.69
N HIS A 778 2.87 13.61 5.73
CA HIS A 778 3.32 14.97 6.08
C HIS A 778 4.28 15.03 7.27
N VAL A 779 3.98 14.31 8.35
CA VAL A 779 4.74 14.31 9.61
C VAL A 779 5.55 13.03 9.85
N GLY A 780 5.45 12.06 8.93
CA GLY A 780 6.13 10.76 9.03
C GLY A 780 5.50 9.80 10.03
N PHE A 781 5.92 8.53 10.00
CA PHE A 781 5.38 7.48 10.86
C PHE A 781 5.57 7.78 12.35
N SER A 782 6.72 8.36 12.72
CA SER A 782 6.98 8.75 14.11
C SER A 782 5.96 9.79 14.60
N GLY A 783 5.62 10.77 13.75
CA GLY A 783 4.61 11.78 14.07
C GLY A 783 3.22 11.17 14.28
N VAL A 784 2.83 10.23 13.42
CA VAL A 784 1.54 9.51 13.54
C VAL A 784 1.45 8.73 14.84
N VAL A 785 2.48 7.96 15.19
CA VAL A 785 2.53 7.22 16.46
C VAL A 785 2.48 8.17 17.65
N MET A 786 3.17 9.31 17.59
CA MET A 786 3.10 10.30 18.67
C MET A 786 1.71 10.90 18.85
N ILE A 787 1.02 11.24 17.76
CA ILE A 787 -0.37 11.69 17.81
C ILE A 787 -1.26 10.60 18.43
N ALA A 788 -1.06 9.34 18.05
CA ALA A 788 -1.80 8.21 18.59
C ALA A 788 -1.59 8.02 20.10
N VAL A 789 -0.34 8.14 20.58
CA VAL A 789 -0.01 8.06 22.01
C VAL A 789 -0.72 9.18 22.78
N VAL A 790 -0.74 10.42 22.26
CA VAL A 790 -1.48 11.53 22.86
C VAL A 790 -2.98 11.22 22.95
N LEU A 791 -3.58 10.68 21.88
CA LEU A 791 -4.99 10.29 21.87
C LEU A 791 -5.29 9.19 22.91
N TYR A 792 -4.42 8.19 23.04
CA TYR A 792 -4.54 7.15 24.07
C TYR A 792 -4.46 7.73 25.48
N LEU A 793 -3.54 8.66 25.74
CA LEU A 793 -3.38 9.32 27.06
C LEU A 793 -4.58 10.18 27.44
N VAL A 794 -5.25 10.82 26.48
CA VAL A 794 -6.46 11.63 26.72
C VAL A 794 -7.69 10.75 26.99
N ALA A 795 -7.78 9.56 26.39
CA ALA A 795 -8.95 8.67 26.53
C ALA A 795 -9.38 8.39 27.99
N PRO A 796 -8.53 7.95 28.93
CA PRO A 796 -8.95 7.70 30.32
C PRO A 796 -9.43 8.96 31.04
N ALA A 797 -8.91 10.15 30.69
CA ALA A 797 -9.33 11.42 31.28
C ALA A 797 -10.80 11.75 30.95
N LEU A 798 -11.30 11.34 29.78
CA LEU A 798 -12.70 11.52 29.37
C LEU A 798 -13.68 10.66 30.20
N LEU A 799 -13.19 9.57 30.79
CA LEU A 799 -13.97 8.69 31.67
C LEU A 799 -13.83 9.05 33.15
N ALA A 800 -12.78 9.78 33.54
CA ALA A 800 -12.55 10.21 34.90
C ALA A 800 -13.58 11.29 35.30
N ASN A 801 -14.28 11.07 36.41
CA ASN A 801 -15.44 11.87 36.84
C ASN A 801 -15.07 13.26 37.42
N ARG A 802 -13.90 13.83 37.08
CA ARG A 802 -13.32 15.01 37.74
C ARG A 802 -13.45 16.34 36.98
N LEU A 803 -13.87 16.35 35.72
CA LEU A 803 -14.15 17.61 35.00
C LEU A 803 -15.66 17.91 35.06
N THR A 804 -16.10 18.40 36.22
CA THR A 804 -17.37 19.10 36.33
C THR A 804 -17.20 20.43 35.60
N ILE A 805 -17.69 20.54 34.36
CA ILE A 805 -17.96 21.85 33.75
C ILE A 805 -19.14 22.45 34.53
N ARG A 806 -18.83 23.04 35.68
CA ARG A 806 -19.68 23.96 36.42
C ARG A 806 -19.06 25.33 36.25
N THR A 807 -19.40 26.04 35.19
CA THR A 807 -19.39 27.52 35.13
C THR A 807 -19.90 27.99 33.76
N MET A 808 -20.75 29.01 33.81
CA MET A 808 -21.44 29.70 32.70
C MET A 808 -22.62 28.89 32.15
N ILE A 809 -23.87 29.14 32.55
CA ILE A 809 -24.62 30.41 32.51
C ILE A 809 -25.71 30.37 33.60
N PRO A 810 -25.85 31.37 34.49
CA PRO A 810 -27.08 31.53 35.24
C PRO A 810 -28.09 32.26 34.35
N PHE A 811 -29.10 31.53 33.87
CA PHE A 811 -30.35 32.17 33.45
C PHE A 811 -30.96 32.82 34.70
N ARG A 812 -30.94 34.16 34.75
CA ARG A 812 -31.86 34.90 35.63
C ARG A 812 -33.22 34.91 34.94
N SER A 813 -34.22 34.66 35.79
CA SER A 813 -35.67 34.74 35.61
C SER A 813 -36.15 35.90 34.76
#